data_AF-A0A4V3D322-F1
#
_entry.id   AF-A0A4V3D322-F1
#
_cell.length_a   1.000
_cell.length_b   1.000
_cell.length_c   1.000
_cell.angle_alpha   90.00
_cell.angle_beta   90.00
_cell.angle_gamma   90.00
#
_symmetry.space_group_name_H-M   'P 1'
#
loop_
_entity.id
_entity.type
_entity.pdbx_description
1 polymer ?
#
loop_
_entity_poly.entity_id
_entity_poly.type
_entity_poly.pdbx_seq_one_letter_code
_entity_poly.pdbx_strand_id
1 'polypeptide(L)'
;MTKPSQDQSSSCWNCDGDITQVTQRLKEMFVEMGQKTRIENGQQPAERAVFRKQHGIAYGRFVVNKDIEEKFKIGIFAGDTYECAVRFSSDTTPTSPDLHSTLGVGLKLFGVEGPKLLGDGTNADFIFQNIDRFFARDAQQMCNFTTAGVIDRDYDSYITKHPELASILKAMTKEEASVLSANYWAILPFKLGDSQIIKYRLVPEDTYKGTPFNDNNYLGIDLQQRLLTKEATFRFEIQLRTNDATMPLDDAQVVWSTEESPYICIAKLHLPQQDVASIGQAEFGSNLAFNIWRTLPQHEPLGSIAQARKVVYAASAEARHQANGQQLQEPKEINPHFEGNTDENSDCIVKAGIYPPIGVMRVGNSEYEYFIGPLVDNPEPQTDPYAYRDKTGALKRQAAQFRIYGFNAAGKAVKELTAENAKITWHSHLANQKSSWYQFNIALDIPEAADMPPSMLRNIDVKDRNSLLIDGGAKSVTGTNVIEGPFFEGEFLSKKVYLGEMRTDEKGRLIMLGGHGKSENINGDIAITFANNEGWHDDISDGPVTAEVEYEGTKLKVDPAWVICAPPDYAPMQKSVRTMWDLMRDVAVKSKMLVRPTRPSFTKDILPIFQRMTDLQWVNAGFAGAFGFGGQFNYTTNEWIKRLGNPSPAYMEMRRTISNNFRRFDVSGAEAPQLWPWLYGDAISIPSTGSVRQHATLSDLQLEFLDQWVQGDFEADYVDMTGCPHIPKPPTIDELPVSEQPDMLTKAAMEFCLADAFHPGCEMTWPMRSSGMYMAPFRVKHAPKTPPVNTTYYGPMMNNDILPLAKGPILGGQVAGGITRWMAIPWQTDTASCRDGYTSEYDPYLPTFWPARVPNNVLNEKRYKETMDPNLSEETRIQAFNFRSDWLDNLPLDGEAPTYTNQINSMIKYFDKLAVVQKRPGVQHNPNFPEEMQVGITPTPEQEAALLKATIQDLQGVLTAKRTLKKGVQNTIDAAVDKLSHDNLLNEQFVLEDVRRSLLILTEDELVKDFKATPNVIKTIHLIASKLHHMKQSDSHQEAAPKRVEVGIPEKMTRFSRYIPK
;
A
#
# COMPACT_ATOMS: atom_id res chain seq x y z
N MET A 1 -34.93 -39.32 -38.00
CA MET A 1 -35.96 -38.78 -37.09
C MET A 1 -36.18 -37.33 -37.43
N THR A 2 -37.36 -37.07 -37.99
CA THR A 2 -38.17 -35.82 -37.99
C THR A 2 -37.50 -34.45 -37.95
N LYS A 3 -37.71 -33.68 -39.03
CA LYS A 3 -37.68 -32.22 -39.10
C LYS A 3 -38.44 -31.61 -37.90
N PRO A 4 -37.96 -30.52 -37.29
CA PRO A 4 -38.81 -29.71 -36.42
C PRO A 4 -39.89 -29.05 -37.29
N SER A 5 -41.13 -29.22 -36.85
CA SER A 5 -42.33 -28.60 -37.42
C SER A 5 -42.24 -27.07 -37.34
N GLN A 6 -42.47 -26.42 -38.48
CA GLN A 6 -43.03 -25.08 -38.53
C GLN A 6 -44.41 -25.05 -37.86
N ASP A 7 -44.82 -23.85 -37.43
CA ASP A 7 -46.10 -23.47 -36.80
C ASP A 7 -46.27 -23.78 -35.32
N GLN A 8 -45.84 -22.81 -34.50
CA GLN A 8 -46.64 -22.24 -33.41
C GLN A 8 -46.06 -20.86 -33.03
N SER A 9 -46.19 -19.86 -33.92
CA SER A 9 -46.05 -18.46 -33.49
C SER A 9 -47.17 -18.19 -32.49
N SER A 10 -46.83 -17.70 -31.31
CA SER A 10 -47.78 -17.42 -30.25
C SER A 10 -48.86 -16.46 -30.75
N SER A 11 -50.14 -16.86 -30.69
CA SER A 11 -51.27 -15.99 -31.08
C SER A 11 -51.43 -14.74 -30.20
N CYS A 12 -50.54 -14.54 -29.20
CA CYS A 12 -50.57 -13.43 -28.26
C CYS A 12 -49.60 -12.27 -28.59
N TRP A 13 -48.70 -12.43 -29.56
CA TRP A 13 -47.75 -11.38 -29.95
C TRP A 13 -47.88 -11.05 -31.44
N ASN A 14 -48.26 -9.80 -31.75
CA ASN A 14 -48.26 -9.28 -33.11
C ASN A 14 -47.88 -7.78 -33.11
N CYS A 15 -47.07 -7.41 -34.10
CA CYS A 15 -46.74 -6.04 -34.44
C CYS A 15 -47.72 -5.43 -35.45
N ASP A 16 -48.51 -6.20 -36.20
CA ASP A 16 -49.51 -5.62 -37.13
C ASP A 16 -50.60 -4.90 -36.33
N GLY A 17 -50.76 -3.61 -36.59
CA GLY A 17 -51.73 -2.78 -35.88
C GLY A 17 -51.54 -1.30 -36.18
N ASP A 18 -52.27 -0.46 -35.45
CA ASP A 18 -52.05 0.98 -35.49
C ASP A 18 -50.75 1.38 -34.77
N ILE A 19 -50.37 2.66 -34.89
CA ILE A 19 -49.15 3.18 -34.29
C ILE A 19 -49.10 3.03 -32.76
N THR A 20 -50.26 2.98 -32.09
CA THR A 20 -50.34 2.80 -30.63
C THR A 20 -49.87 1.40 -30.26
N GLN A 21 -50.38 0.38 -30.97
CA GLN A 21 -49.96 -1.01 -30.77
C GLN A 21 -48.48 -1.21 -31.10
N VAL A 22 -48.03 -0.71 -32.25
CA VAL A 22 -46.62 -0.79 -32.69
C VAL A 22 -45.69 -0.15 -31.65
N THR A 23 -46.04 1.03 -31.16
CA THR A 23 -45.25 1.75 -30.14
C THR A 23 -45.19 0.98 -28.83
N GLN A 24 -46.31 0.39 -28.41
CA GLN A 24 -46.37 -0.42 -27.19
C GLN A 24 -45.47 -1.66 -27.30
N ARG A 25 -45.47 -2.37 -28.44
CA ARG A 25 -44.58 -3.52 -28.66
C ARG A 25 -43.09 -3.15 -28.66
N LEU A 26 -42.75 -2.02 -29.27
CA LEU A 26 -41.37 -1.52 -29.23
C LEU A 26 -40.94 -1.16 -27.80
N LYS A 27 -41.81 -0.54 -26.99
CA LYS A 27 -41.55 -0.26 -25.58
C LYS A 27 -41.30 -1.57 -24.81
N GLU A 28 -42.14 -2.57 -24.99
CA GLU A 28 -42.00 -3.88 -24.35
C GLU A 28 -40.66 -4.55 -24.69
N MET A 29 -40.26 -4.58 -25.97
CA MET A 29 -39.00 -5.21 -26.38
C MET A 29 -37.76 -4.46 -25.90
N PHE A 30 -37.71 -3.14 -26.04
CA PHE A 30 -36.51 -2.36 -25.67
C PHE A 30 -36.38 -2.15 -24.17
N VAL A 31 -37.48 -1.83 -23.49
CA VAL A 31 -37.45 -1.39 -22.09
C VAL A 31 -37.78 -2.52 -21.13
N GLU A 32 -38.91 -3.20 -21.30
CA GLU A 32 -39.35 -4.24 -20.36
C GLU A 32 -38.47 -5.50 -20.47
N MET A 33 -38.35 -6.08 -21.67
CA MET A 33 -37.57 -7.30 -21.91
C MET A 33 -36.06 -7.07 -22.00
N GLY A 34 -35.66 -5.90 -22.49
CA GLY A 34 -34.26 -5.55 -22.71
C GLY A 34 -33.64 -4.89 -21.49
N GLN A 35 -33.99 -3.63 -21.26
CA GLN A 35 -33.36 -2.77 -20.26
C GLN A 35 -33.63 -3.23 -18.82
N LYS A 36 -34.90 -3.41 -18.43
CA LYS A 36 -35.26 -3.78 -17.06
C LYS A 36 -34.72 -5.15 -16.67
N THR A 37 -34.77 -6.14 -17.56
CA THR A 37 -34.15 -7.45 -17.29
C THR A 37 -32.65 -7.36 -17.02
N ARG A 38 -31.90 -6.49 -17.72
CA ARG A 38 -30.47 -6.24 -17.39
C ARG A 38 -30.29 -5.61 -16.01
N ILE A 39 -31.15 -4.65 -15.67
CA ILE A 39 -31.15 -3.98 -14.35
C ILE A 39 -31.44 -4.98 -13.24
N GLU A 40 -32.48 -5.81 -13.40
CA GLU A 40 -32.89 -6.86 -12.45
C GLU A 40 -31.79 -7.92 -12.25
N ASN A 41 -30.99 -8.18 -13.28
CA ASN A 41 -29.83 -9.07 -13.22
C ASN A 41 -28.56 -8.42 -12.64
N GLY A 42 -28.68 -7.22 -12.03
CA GLY A 42 -27.59 -6.58 -11.27
C GLY A 42 -26.73 -5.59 -12.06
N GLN A 43 -27.20 -5.07 -13.20
CA GLN A 43 -26.49 -4.00 -13.91
C GLN A 43 -26.41 -2.73 -13.05
N GLN A 44 -25.19 -2.36 -12.63
CA GLN A 44 -24.90 -1.16 -11.84
C GLN A 44 -23.80 -0.32 -12.50
N PRO A 45 -24.04 0.98 -12.78
CA PRO A 45 -25.33 1.66 -12.72
C PRO A 45 -26.31 1.13 -13.78
N ALA A 46 -27.61 1.34 -13.61
CA ALA A 46 -28.61 1.05 -14.63
C ALA A 46 -28.38 1.91 -15.87
N GLU A 47 -28.31 1.27 -17.05
CA GLU A 47 -27.99 1.92 -18.32
C GLU A 47 -29.23 2.16 -19.19
N ARG A 48 -29.07 2.88 -20.30
CA ARG A 48 -30.11 3.11 -21.32
C ARG A 48 -30.45 1.84 -22.11
N ALA A 49 -31.57 1.85 -22.83
CA ALA A 49 -31.96 0.74 -23.70
C ALA A 49 -31.06 0.59 -24.95
N VAL A 50 -30.65 1.70 -25.56
CA VAL A 50 -29.85 1.81 -26.79
C VAL A 50 -28.80 2.92 -26.67
N PHE A 51 -27.80 2.98 -27.56
CA PHE A 51 -26.68 3.94 -27.48
C PHE A 51 -26.00 3.96 -26.11
N ARG A 52 -25.73 2.75 -25.58
CA ARG A 52 -25.31 2.51 -24.19
C ARG A 52 -23.90 2.99 -23.91
N LYS A 53 -22.98 2.82 -24.85
CA LYS A 53 -21.59 3.23 -24.70
C LYS A 53 -21.46 4.74 -24.83
N GLN A 54 -21.08 5.40 -23.74
CA GLN A 54 -20.79 6.83 -23.70
C GLN A 54 -19.30 7.06 -23.90
N HIS A 55 -18.94 7.94 -24.85
CA HIS A 55 -17.55 8.34 -25.09
C HIS A 55 -17.16 9.57 -24.27
N GLY A 56 -18.12 10.46 -24.04
CA GLY A 56 -17.94 11.63 -23.18
C GLY A 56 -19.07 12.64 -23.34
N ILE A 57 -19.07 13.65 -22.46
CA ILE A 57 -20.01 14.77 -22.47
C ILE A 57 -19.22 16.06 -22.61
N ALA A 58 -19.56 16.86 -23.60
CA ALA A 58 -18.99 18.19 -23.78
C ALA A 58 -20.05 19.26 -23.51
N TYR A 59 -19.70 20.27 -22.73
CA TYR A 59 -20.49 21.49 -22.61
C TYR A 59 -20.13 22.45 -23.73
N GLY A 60 -21.07 23.31 -24.13
CA GLY A 60 -20.85 24.24 -25.24
C GLY A 60 -21.96 25.25 -25.42
N ARG A 61 -21.92 25.93 -26.56
CA ARG A 61 -22.89 26.95 -26.97
C ARG A 61 -23.43 26.65 -28.36
N PHE A 62 -24.75 26.65 -28.49
CA PHE A 62 -25.44 26.61 -29.78
C PHE A 62 -25.79 28.03 -30.20
N VAL A 63 -25.16 28.53 -31.25
CA VAL A 63 -25.24 29.93 -31.70
C VAL A 63 -25.98 29.99 -33.03
N VAL A 64 -27.11 30.69 -33.08
CA VAL A 64 -27.86 30.89 -34.32
C VAL A 64 -27.16 31.98 -35.15
N ASN A 65 -26.98 31.72 -36.45
CA ASN A 65 -26.33 32.65 -37.37
C ASN A 65 -27.23 33.90 -37.54
N LYS A 66 -26.64 35.10 -37.42
CA LYS A 66 -27.39 36.36 -37.46
C LYS A 66 -27.98 36.67 -38.84
N ASP A 67 -27.37 36.13 -39.89
CA ASP A 67 -27.63 36.38 -41.31
C ASP A 67 -28.59 35.36 -41.95
N ILE A 68 -29.22 34.49 -41.17
CA ILE A 68 -30.23 33.56 -41.70
C ILE A 68 -31.47 34.30 -42.20
N GLU A 69 -32.09 33.77 -43.27
CA GLU A 69 -33.32 34.33 -43.81
C GLU A 69 -34.44 34.37 -42.75
N GLU A 70 -35.25 35.44 -42.73
CA GLU A 70 -36.31 35.63 -41.73
C GLU A 70 -37.32 34.48 -41.66
N LYS A 71 -37.57 33.80 -42.80
CA LYS A 71 -38.44 32.62 -42.85
C LYS A 71 -37.94 31.45 -41.97
N PHE A 72 -36.66 31.43 -41.61
CA PHE A 72 -36.06 30.40 -40.76
C PHE A 72 -35.98 30.79 -39.27
N LYS A 73 -36.22 32.06 -38.92
CA LYS A 73 -36.19 32.55 -37.52
C LYS A 73 -37.47 32.20 -36.77
N ILE A 74 -37.74 30.91 -36.61
CA ILE A 74 -38.95 30.39 -35.97
C ILE A 74 -38.54 29.45 -34.83
N GLY A 75 -39.25 29.55 -33.70
CA GLY A 75 -39.05 28.67 -32.55
C GLY A 75 -37.65 28.80 -31.95
N ILE A 76 -36.90 27.69 -31.93
CA ILE A 76 -35.52 27.64 -31.41
C ILE A 76 -34.61 28.57 -32.23
N PHE A 77 -34.87 28.72 -33.53
CA PHE A 77 -34.02 29.53 -34.42
C PHE A 77 -34.34 31.03 -34.37
N ALA A 78 -35.32 31.44 -33.56
CA ALA A 78 -35.58 32.85 -33.27
C ALA A 78 -34.69 33.40 -32.15
N GLY A 79 -34.02 32.53 -31.36
CA GLY A 79 -33.08 32.95 -30.33
C GLY A 79 -31.67 33.19 -30.86
N ASP A 80 -30.82 33.80 -30.02
CA ASP A 80 -29.44 34.13 -30.38
C ASP A 80 -28.45 33.01 -30.03
N THR A 81 -28.46 32.54 -28.78
CA THR A 81 -27.51 31.54 -28.29
C THR A 81 -28.09 30.78 -27.11
N TYR A 82 -27.82 29.47 -27.06
CA TYR A 82 -28.20 28.59 -25.96
C TYR A 82 -26.96 27.88 -25.39
N GLU A 83 -26.89 27.76 -24.08
CA GLU A 83 -25.97 26.80 -23.47
C GLU A 83 -26.43 25.38 -23.77
N CYS A 84 -25.49 24.46 -23.92
CA CYS A 84 -25.82 23.09 -24.28
C CYS A 84 -24.88 22.05 -23.69
N ALA A 85 -25.40 20.83 -23.54
CA ALA A 85 -24.63 19.63 -23.25
C ALA A 85 -24.74 18.65 -24.43
N VAL A 86 -23.61 18.10 -24.84
CA VAL A 86 -23.48 17.21 -26.00
C VAL A 86 -22.96 15.87 -25.54
N ARG A 87 -23.79 14.84 -25.70
CA ARG A 87 -23.43 13.46 -25.41
C ARG A 87 -22.97 12.74 -26.67
N PHE A 88 -21.72 12.31 -26.68
CA PHE A 88 -21.16 11.43 -27.70
C PHE A 88 -21.27 9.97 -27.26
N SER A 89 -21.75 9.11 -28.15
CA SER A 89 -22.01 7.70 -27.82
C SER A 89 -22.00 6.78 -29.04
N SER A 90 -21.96 5.47 -28.80
CA SER A 90 -22.14 4.43 -29.83
C SER A 90 -23.30 3.51 -29.51
N ASP A 91 -23.97 3.00 -30.54
CA ASP A 91 -24.97 1.93 -30.44
C ASP A 91 -24.34 0.55 -30.30
N THR A 92 -23.61 0.36 -29.20
CA THR A 92 -22.94 -0.89 -28.84
C THR A 92 -22.89 -1.05 -27.32
N THR A 93 -22.40 -2.18 -26.83
CA THR A 93 -22.24 -2.40 -25.38
C THR A 93 -21.04 -1.62 -24.84
N PRO A 94 -21.03 -1.21 -23.56
CA PRO A 94 -19.94 -0.41 -22.99
C PRO A 94 -18.54 -1.02 -23.14
N THR A 95 -18.43 -2.36 -23.23
CA THR A 95 -17.16 -3.08 -23.32
C THR A 95 -16.80 -3.53 -24.75
N SER A 96 -17.68 -3.32 -25.72
CA SER A 96 -17.43 -3.69 -27.12
C SER A 96 -16.42 -2.77 -27.79
N PRO A 97 -15.67 -3.22 -28.81
CA PRO A 97 -14.81 -2.36 -29.61
C PRO A 97 -15.54 -1.15 -30.21
N ASP A 98 -14.82 -0.04 -30.39
CA ASP A 98 -15.36 1.19 -30.99
C ASP A 98 -15.53 1.10 -32.52
N LEU A 99 -14.71 0.28 -33.18
CA LEU A 99 -14.77 0.06 -34.63
C LEU A 99 -16.12 -0.56 -35.04
N HIS A 100 -16.56 -0.21 -36.25
CA HIS A 100 -17.80 -0.69 -36.86
C HIS A 100 -19.06 -0.39 -36.04
N SER A 101 -19.00 0.58 -35.13
CA SER A 101 -20.15 1.03 -34.33
C SER A 101 -20.82 2.26 -34.96
N THR A 102 -22.14 2.35 -34.82
CA THR A 102 -22.88 3.56 -35.19
C THR A 102 -22.75 4.60 -34.10
N LEU A 103 -22.23 5.78 -34.44
CA LEU A 103 -22.09 6.91 -33.52
C LEU A 103 -23.39 7.69 -33.43
N GLY A 104 -23.69 8.20 -32.24
CA GLY A 104 -24.84 9.03 -31.95
C GLY A 104 -24.47 10.25 -31.12
N VAL A 105 -25.16 11.36 -31.41
CA VAL A 105 -25.06 12.63 -30.66
C VAL A 105 -26.42 12.97 -30.08
N GLY A 106 -26.46 13.16 -28.77
CA GLY A 106 -27.57 13.82 -28.07
C GLY A 106 -27.16 15.24 -27.71
N LEU A 107 -27.79 16.24 -28.32
CA LEU A 107 -27.57 17.66 -28.03
C LEU A 107 -28.77 18.17 -27.23
N LYS A 108 -28.53 18.65 -26.01
CA LYS A 108 -29.54 19.29 -25.16
C LYS A 108 -29.24 20.77 -25.06
N LEU A 109 -30.20 21.60 -25.46
CA LEU A 109 -30.18 23.05 -25.26
C LEU A 109 -30.89 23.39 -23.95
N PHE A 110 -30.34 24.33 -23.21
CA PHE A 110 -30.92 24.90 -21.99
C PHE A 110 -31.47 26.31 -22.28
N GLY A 111 -32.50 26.73 -21.56
CA GLY A 111 -33.06 28.09 -21.67
C GLY A 111 -33.88 28.36 -22.95
N VAL A 112 -34.40 27.32 -23.61
CA VAL A 112 -35.35 27.45 -24.72
C VAL A 112 -36.73 27.76 -24.14
N GLU A 113 -37.18 29.00 -24.21
CA GLU A 113 -38.49 29.43 -23.70
C GLU A 113 -39.67 28.89 -24.51
N GLY A 114 -40.83 28.74 -23.87
CA GLY A 114 -42.10 28.34 -24.48
C GLY A 114 -42.55 26.90 -24.17
N PRO A 115 -43.83 26.56 -24.46
CA PRO A 115 -44.40 25.26 -24.13
C PRO A 115 -43.69 24.13 -24.89
N LYS A 116 -43.40 23.02 -24.21
CA LYS A 116 -42.76 21.83 -24.80
C LYS A 116 -43.80 20.78 -25.17
N LEU A 117 -43.54 20.02 -26.25
CA LEU A 117 -44.40 18.90 -26.67
C LEU A 117 -44.26 17.66 -25.76
N LEU A 118 -43.23 17.61 -24.92
CA LEU A 118 -42.99 16.55 -23.93
C LEU A 118 -42.21 17.08 -22.72
N GLY A 119 -42.79 16.89 -21.53
CA GLY A 119 -42.20 17.27 -20.24
C GLY A 119 -42.32 18.77 -19.94
N ASP A 120 -42.08 19.11 -18.68
CA ASP A 120 -42.07 20.50 -18.20
C ASP A 120 -40.62 21.03 -18.16
N GLY A 121 -40.42 22.30 -18.54
CA GLY A 121 -39.12 22.98 -18.45
C GLY A 121 -38.71 23.73 -19.72
N THR A 122 -37.46 24.22 -19.73
CA THR A 122 -36.90 25.07 -20.79
C THR A 122 -35.86 24.35 -21.65
N ASN A 123 -35.85 23.02 -21.64
CA ASN A 123 -34.90 22.24 -22.44
C ASN A 123 -35.44 21.94 -23.83
N ALA A 124 -34.54 21.87 -24.82
CA ALA A 124 -34.84 21.31 -26.14
C ALA A 124 -33.79 20.28 -26.56
N ASP A 125 -34.21 19.16 -27.15
CA ASP A 125 -33.30 18.07 -27.51
C ASP A 125 -33.21 17.88 -29.03
N PHE A 126 -32.00 17.70 -29.52
CA PHE A 126 -31.70 17.18 -30.85
C PHE A 126 -30.97 15.84 -30.73
N ILE A 127 -31.30 14.90 -31.60
CA ILE A 127 -30.68 13.57 -31.62
C ILE A 127 -30.23 13.27 -33.05
N PHE A 128 -28.97 12.86 -33.18
CA PHE A 128 -28.34 12.59 -34.46
C PHE A 128 -27.62 11.24 -34.48
N GLN A 129 -27.38 10.71 -35.67
CA GLN A 129 -26.57 9.50 -35.91
C GLN A 129 -25.61 9.75 -37.07
N ASN A 130 -24.48 9.02 -37.13
CA ASN A 130 -23.49 9.17 -38.22
C ASN A 130 -23.90 8.47 -39.54
N ILE A 131 -25.19 8.53 -39.85
CA ILE A 131 -25.81 8.04 -41.08
C ILE A 131 -26.99 8.94 -41.47
N ASP A 132 -27.19 9.13 -42.77
CA ASP A 132 -28.12 10.10 -43.37
C ASP A 132 -29.59 9.63 -43.44
N ARG A 133 -29.87 8.40 -43.00
CA ARG A 133 -31.18 7.73 -43.05
C ARG A 133 -31.31 6.69 -41.95
N PHE A 134 -32.53 6.29 -41.64
CA PHE A 134 -32.78 5.19 -40.70
C PHE A 134 -32.81 3.84 -41.44
N PHE A 135 -32.46 2.76 -40.76
CA PHE A 135 -32.44 1.42 -41.37
C PHE A 135 -33.84 0.82 -41.52
N ALA A 136 -34.81 1.27 -40.75
CA ALA A 136 -36.22 0.91 -40.91
C ALA A 136 -36.99 2.07 -41.55
N ARG A 137 -37.89 1.74 -42.47
CA ARG A 137 -38.74 2.67 -43.20
C ARG A 137 -39.67 3.44 -42.25
N ASP A 138 -40.38 2.70 -41.42
CA ASP A 138 -41.43 3.18 -40.53
C ASP A 138 -41.41 2.38 -39.22
N ALA A 139 -42.25 2.77 -38.24
CA ALA A 139 -42.33 2.08 -36.95
C ALA A 139 -42.79 0.63 -37.08
N GLN A 140 -43.59 0.31 -38.10
CA GLN A 140 -44.06 -1.05 -38.36
C GLN A 140 -42.90 -1.97 -38.73
N GLN A 141 -42.05 -1.55 -39.69
CA GLN A 141 -40.86 -2.31 -40.06
C GLN A 141 -39.88 -2.41 -38.89
N MET A 142 -39.74 -1.36 -38.08
CA MET A 142 -38.92 -1.40 -36.87
C MET A 142 -39.43 -2.45 -35.86
N CYS A 143 -40.75 -2.53 -35.64
CA CYS A 143 -41.38 -3.50 -34.75
C CYS A 143 -41.17 -4.93 -35.26
N ASN A 144 -41.38 -5.15 -36.56
CA ASN A 144 -41.21 -6.45 -37.19
C ASN A 144 -39.74 -6.91 -37.13
N PHE A 145 -38.80 -6.02 -37.44
CA PHE A 145 -37.36 -6.29 -37.32
C PHE A 145 -36.96 -6.62 -35.88
N THR A 146 -37.44 -5.85 -34.90
CA THR A 146 -37.11 -6.09 -33.48
C THR A 146 -37.74 -7.37 -32.97
N THR A 147 -38.96 -7.71 -33.41
CA THR A 147 -39.63 -8.99 -33.07
C THR A 147 -38.83 -10.16 -33.61
N ALA A 148 -38.37 -10.09 -34.86
CA ALA A 148 -37.54 -11.14 -35.46
C ALA A 148 -36.30 -11.44 -34.62
N GLY A 149 -35.65 -10.43 -34.04
CA GLY A 149 -34.48 -10.64 -33.20
C GLY A 149 -34.75 -10.99 -31.74
N VAL A 150 -35.68 -10.28 -31.09
CA VAL A 150 -35.90 -10.37 -29.63
C VAL A 150 -36.85 -11.51 -29.27
N ILE A 151 -37.89 -11.71 -30.08
CA ILE A 151 -38.94 -12.72 -29.83
C ILE A 151 -38.61 -14.00 -30.59
N ASP A 152 -38.38 -13.89 -31.90
CA ASP A 152 -38.16 -15.07 -32.77
C ASP A 152 -36.72 -15.58 -32.73
N ARG A 153 -35.77 -14.74 -32.27
CA ARG A 153 -34.32 -15.02 -32.19
C ARG A 153 -33.67 -15.34 -33.54
N ASP A 154 -34.13 -14.70 -34.60
CA ASP A 154 -33.69 -14.89 -35.98
C ASP A 154 -33.67 -13.58 -36.78
N TYR A 155 -32.67 -12.72 -36.50
CA TYR A 155 -32.44 -11.52 -37.31
C TYR A 155 -32.08 -11.85 -38.76
N ASP A 156 -31.34 -12.93 -39.01
CA ASP A 156 -30.76 -13.26 -40.31
C ASP A 156 -31.83 -13.56 -41.37
N SER A 157 -32.87 -14.31 -41.00
CA SER A 157 -34.00 -14.59 -41.91
C SER A 157 -34.77 -13.33 -42.28
N TYR A 158 -34.93 -12.38 -41.35
CA TYR A 158 -35.61 -11.12 -41.63
C TYR A 158 -34.75 -10.23 -42.53
N ILE A 159 -33.47 -10.05 -42.20
CA ILE A 159 -32.51 -9.25 -42.99
C ILE A 159 -32.44 -9.75 -44.44
N THR A 160 -32.41 -11.08 -44.64
CA THR A 160 -32.37 -11.68 -45.99
C THR A 160 -33.61 -11.36 -46.83
N LYS A 161 -34.79 -11.25 -46.20
CA LYS A 161 -36.06 -10.92 -46.87
C LYS A 161 -36.22 -9.42 -47.14
N HIS A 162 -35.40 -8.58 -46.53
CA HIS A 162 -35.47 -7.12 -46.60
C HIS A 162 -34.14 -6.51 -47.07
N PRO A 163 -33.79 -6.62 -48.37
CA PRO A 163 -32.47 -6.27 -48.90
C PRO A 163 -32.11 -4.78 -48.75
N GLU A 164 -33.10 -3.89 -48.81
CA GLU A 164 -32.88 -2.45 -48.57
C GLU A 164 -32.42 -2.18 -47.14
N LEU A 165 -33.13 -2.75 -46.14
CA LEU A 165 -32.73 -2.68 -44.73
C LEU A 165 -31.33 -3.29 -44.52
N ALA A 166 -31.05 -4.44 -45.13
CA ALA A 166 -29.75 -5.10 -45.06
C ALA A 166 -28.62 -4.20 -45.59
N SER A 167 -28.85 -3.50 -46.71
CA SER A 167 -27.88 -2.57 -47.27
C SER A 167 -27.60 -1.39 -46.35
N ILE A 168 -28.60 -0.91 -45.61
CA ILE A 168 -28.42 0.21 -44.67
C ILE A 168 -27.70 -0.26 -43.41
N LEU A 169 -28.05 -1.43 -42.84
CA LEU A 169 -27.32 -2.01 -41.72
C LEU A 169 -25.83 -2.20 -42.05
N LYS A 170 -25.50 -2.66 -43.27
CA LYS A 170 -24.11 -2.72 -43.73
C LYS A 170 -23.46 -1.34 -43.86
N ALA A 171 -24.21 -0.32 -44.27
CA ALA A 171 -23.70 1.05 -44.33
C ALA A 171 -23.50 1.67 -42.95
N MET A 172 -24.11 1.13 -41.89
CA MET A 172 -23.98 1.60 -40.51
C MET A 172 -22.68 1.12 -39.83
N THR A 173 -22.01 0.08 -40.34
CA THR A 173 -20.78 -0.51 -39.77
C THR A 173 -19.52 0.25 -40.21
N LYS A 174 -19.56 1.59 -40.17
CA LYS A 174 -18.44 2.46 -40.59
C LYS A 174 -17.35 2.54 -39.53
N GLU A 175 -16.14 2.87 -39.96
CA GLU A 175 -15.05 3.24 -39.07
C GLU A 175 -14.94 4.75 -39.01
N GLU A 176 -14.87 5.29 -37.79
CA GLU A 176 -14.75 6.73 -37.54
C GLU A 176 -13.55 6.95 -36.64
N ALA A 177 -12.67 7.87 -36.99
CA ALA A 177 -11.46 8.11 -36.21
C ALA A 177 -11.72 8.98 -34.95
N SER A 178 -12.80 9.76 -34.95
CA SER A 178 -13.15 10.66 -33.85
C SER A 178 -14.63 11.00 -33.88
N VAL A 179 -15.22 11.13 -32.69
CA VAL A 179 -16.58 11.68 -32.53
C VAL A 179 -16.65 13.18 -32.86
N LEU A 180 -15.51 13.87 -32.93
CA LEU A 180 -15.43 15.29 -33.28
C LEU A 180 -15.26 15.55 -34.79
N SER A 181 -14.99 14.51 -35.58
CA SER A 181 -14.80 14.63 -37.04
C SER A 181 -15.85 13.91 -37.88
N ALA A 182 -16.78 13.19 -37.24
CA ALA A 182 -17.89 12.53 -37.92
C ALA A 182 -18.98 13.54 -38.30
N ASN A 183 -19.73 13.24 -39.37
CA ASN A 183 -20.96 13.96 -39.71
C ASN A 183 -22.14 13.28 -39.04
N TYR A 184 -23.14 14.05 -38.60
CA TYR A 184 -24.31 13.51 -37.92
C TYR A 184 -25.62 14.06 -38.49
N TRP A 185 -26.63 13.21 -38.69
CA TRP A 185 -27.94 13.60 -39.24
C TRP A 185 -29.06 13.30 -38.26
N ALA A 186 -30.04 14.22 -38.20
CA ALA A 186 -31.34 13.96 -37.62
C ALA A 186 -32.17 13.27 -38.71
N ILE A 187 -32.26 11.95 -38.62
CA ILE A 187 -32.78 11.08 -39.68
C ILE A 187 -34.31 11.21 -39.94
N LEU A 188 -35.03 12.01 -39.15
CA LEU A 188 -36.48 12.21 -39.24
C LEU A 188 -36.82 13.66 -39.63
N PRO A 189 -37.97 13.90 -40.29
CA PRO A 189 -38.44 15.26 -40.59
C PRO A 189 -39.08 15.94 -39.38
N PHE A 190 -38.99 17.27 -39.34
CA PHE A 190 -39.54 18.13 -38.29
C PHE A 190 -40.26 19.33 -38.91
N LYS A 191 -41.27 19.88 -38.25
CA LYS A 191 -41.84 21.18 -38.63
C LYS A 191 -40.82 22.30 -38.49
N LEU A 192 -41.05 23.37 -39.23
CA LEU A 192 -40.48 24.69 -39.01
C LEU A 192 -41.61 25.71 -39.16
N GLY A 193 -42.24 26.03 -38.03
CA GLY A 193 -43.49 26.79 -38.02
C GLY A 193 -44.64 26.02 -38.68
N ASP A 194 -45.60 26.76 -39.25
CA ASP A 194 -46.83 26.18 -39.80
C ASP A 194 -46.70 25.75 -41.27
N SER A 195 -45.69 26.24 -41.99
CA SER A 195 -45.62 26.16 -43.45
C SER A 195 -44.44 25.36 -44.00
N GLN A 196 -43.44 25.03 -43.18
CA GLN A 196 -42.21 24.37 -43.64
C GLN A 196 -41.94 23.08 -42.87
N ILE A 197 -41.24 22.16 -43.53
CA ILE A 197 -40.75 20.90 -42.96
C ILE A 197 -39.27 20.78 -43.31
N ILE A 198 -38.46 20.34 -42.35
CA ILE A 198 -37.00 20.29 -42.45
C ILE A 198 -36.40 18.99 -41.88
N LYS A 199 -35.18 18.68 -42.30
CA LYS A 199 -34.24 17.76 -41.63
C LYS A 199 -33.00 18.54 -41.16
N TYR A 200 -32.35 18.09 -40.08
CA TYR A 200 -31.15 18.72 -39.51
C TYR A 200 -29.90 17.87 -39.73
N ARG A 201 -28.72 18.49 -39.81
CA ARG A 201 -27.43 17.80 -39.65
C ARG A 201 -26.37 18.65 -38.93
N LEU A 202 -25.39 17.97 -38.35
CA LEU A 202 -24.16 18.53 -37.81
C LEU A 202 -22.97 18.14 -38.69
N VAL A 203 -22.18 19.13 -39.09
CA VAL A 203 -20.98 18.97 -39.94
C VAL A 203 -19.80 19.63 -39.23
N PRO A 204 -18.69 18.91 -38.94
CA PRO A 204 -17.55 19.48 -38.25
C PRO A 204 -16.83 20.55 -39.09
N GLU A 205 -16.37 21.63 -38.44
CA GLU A 205 -15.48 22.64 -39.03
C GLU A 205 -14.03 22.41 -38.58
N ASP A 206 -13.09 22.44 -39.53
CA ASP A 206 -11.63 22.46 -39.28
C ASP A 206 -11.09 21.37 -38.31
N THR A 207 -11.73 20.20 -38.28
CA THR A 207 -11.29 19.06 -37.48
C THR A 207 -10.46 18.09 -38.32
N TYR A 208 -9.21 17.85 -37.91
CA TYR A 208 -8.39 16.76 -38.45
C TYR A 208 -9.12 15.43 -38.27
N LYS A 209 -9.33 14.67 -39.35
CA LYS A 209 -10.10 13.43 -39.28
C LYS A 209 -9.46 12.39 -38.36
N GLY A 210 -8.13 12.31 -38.31
CA GLY A 210 -7.44 11.25 -37.57
C GLY A 210 -7.49 9.91 -38.29
N THR A 211 -7.01 8.87 -37.60
CA THR A 211 -7.03 7.47 -38.08
C THR A 211 -7.72 6.62 -37.01
N PRO A 212 -8.67 5.73 -37.38
CA PRO A 212 -9.28 4.81 -36.42
C PRO A 212 -8.23 3.92 -35.76
N PHE A 213 -8.41 3.61 -34.48
CA PHE A 213 -7.52 2.73 -33.72
C PHE A 213 -8.29 1.50 -33.23
N ASN A 214 -7.61 0.36 -33.09
CA ASN A 214 -8.24 -0.87 -32.61
C ASN A 214 -8.14 -0.95 -31.08
N ASP A 215 -9.03 -0.24 -30.39
CA ASP A 215 -9.17 -0.27 -28.93
C ASP A 215 -10.65 -0.26 -28.54
N ASN A 216 -10.92 -0.72 -27.32
CA ASN A 216 -12.25 -0.73 -26.75
C ASN A 216 -12.73 0.65 -26.29
N ASN A 217 -11.93 1.72 -26.28
CA ASN A 217 -12.37 3.04 -25.83
C ASN A 217 -11.63 4.22 -26.50
N TYR A 218 -11.04 4.03 -27.69
CA TYR A 218 -10.26 5.10 -28.32
C TYR A 218 -11.08 6.35 -28.64
N LEU A 219 -12.38 6.23 -28.92
CA LEU A 219 -13.22 7.39 -29.24
C LEU A 219 -13.42 8.31 -28.04
N GLY A 220 -13.51 7.76 -26.83
CA GLY A 220 -13.57 8.53 -25.59
C GLY A 220 -12.23 9.17 -25.24
N ILE A 221 -11.13 8.42 -25.41
CA ILE A 221 -9.77 8.93 -25.20
C ILE A 221 -9.45 10.08 -26.16
N ASP A 222 -9.76 9.93 -27.46
CA ASP A 222 -9.56 10.97 -28.48
C ASP A 222 -10.40 12.23 -28.18
N LEU A 223 -11.68 12.06 -27.82
CA LEU A 223 -12.54 13.18 -27.42
C LEU A 223 -11.92 13.99 -26.28
N GLN A 224 -11.47 13.31 -25.22
CA GLN A 224 -10.86 13.95 -24.07
C GLN A 224 -9.58 14.69 -24.45
N GLN A 225 -8.65 14.02 -25.13
CA GLN A 225 -7.36 14.61 -25.51
C GLN A 225 -7.53 15.86 -26.40
N ARG A 226 -8.46 15.81 -27.36
CA ARG A 226 -8.71 16.94 -28.26
C ARG A 226 -9.31 18.12 -27.52
N LEU A 227 -10.34 17.91 -26.71
CA LEU A 227 -10.97 19.00 -25.96
C LEU A 227 -10.11 19.53 -24.82
N LEU A 228 -9.18 18.74 -24.27
CA LEU A 228 -8.15 19.26 -23.36
C LEU A 228 -7.20 20.24 -24.06
N THR A 229 -7.00 20.10 -25.37
CA THR A 229 -5.99 20.85 -26.12
C THR A 229 -6.58 22.04 -26.86
N LYS A 230 -7.79 21.92 -27.41
CA LYS A 230 -8.43 22.95 -28.21
C LYS A 230 -9.95 22.79 -28.29
N GLU A 231 -10.63 23.85 -28.70
CA GLU A 231 -12.04 23.86 -29.03
C GLU A 231 -12.39 23.04 -30.29
N ALA A 232 -13.67 22.68 -30.42
CA ALA A 232 -14.25 22.03 -31.60
C ALA A 232 -15.57 22.72 -32.01
N THR A 233 -15.83 22.82 -33.32
CA THR A 233 -17.04 23.48 -33.85
C THR A 233 -17.75 22.60 -34.88
N PHE A 234 -19.07 22.59 -34.84
CA PHE A 234 -19.92 21.99 -35.89
C PHE A 234 -20.86 23.04 -36.48
N ARG A 235 -21.03 23.03 -37.80
CA ARG A 235 -22.15 23.69 -38.47
C ARG A 235 -23.42 22.89 -38.24
N PHE A 236 -24.48 23.58 -37.86
CA PHE A 236 -25.83 23.05 -37.82
C PHE A 236 -26.58 23.52 -39.06
N GLU A 237 -26.94 22.56 -39.90
CA GLU A 237 -27.53 22.82 -41.22
C GLU A 237 -28.94 22.23 -41.31
N ILE A 238 -29.84 22.93 -42.01
CA ILE A 238 -31.20 22.46 -42.32
C ILE A 238 -31.32 22.10 -43.80
N GLN A 239 -32.23 21.18 -44.10
CA GLN A 239 -32.65 20.84 -45.46
C GLN A 239 -34.17 20.91 -45.54
N LEU A 240 -34.71 21.70 -46.47
CA LEU A 240 -36.16 21.91 -46.63
C LEU A 240 -36.83 20.77 -47.39
N ARG A 241 -38.09 20.49 -47.06
CA ARG A 241 -38.95 19.64 -47.88
C ARG A 241 -39.49 20.45 -49.05
N THR A 242 -38.97 20.21 -50.26
CA THR A 242 -39.38 20.93 -51.48
C THR A 242 -40.31 20.12 -52.38
N ASN A 243 -40.34 18.79 -52.23
CA ASN A 243 -41.15 17.91 -53.06
C ASN A 243 -41.74 16.75 -52.26
N ASP A 244 -43.06 16.72 -52.14
CA ASP A 244 -43.79 15.73 -51.35
C ASP A 244 -43.64 14.29 -51.85
N ALA A 245 -43.41 14.09 -53.15
CA ALA A 245 -43.31 12.77 -53.76
C ALA A 245 -41.93 12.11 -53.54
N THR A 246 -40.86 12.91 -53.46
CA THR A 246 -39.48 12.43 -53.27
C THR A 246 -38.99 12.59 -51.83
N MET A 247 -39.70 13.35 -51.00
CA MET A 247 -39.36 13.63 -49.61
C MET A 247 -40.50 13.21 -48.66
N PRO A 248 -40.70 11.90 -48.46
CA PRO A 248 -41.79 11.38 -47.64
C PRO A 248 -41.63 11.74 -46.16
N LEU A 249 -42.75 11.86 -45.46
CA LEU A 249 -42.79 12.15 -44.01
C LEU A 249 -42.71 10.90 -43.14
N ASP A 250 -43.17 9.75 -43.65
CA ASP A 250 -43.21 8.48 -42.93
C ASP A 250 -42.50 7.36 -43.72
N ASP A 251 -41.32 7.71 -44.22
CA ASP A 251 -40.34 6.78 -44.76
C ASP A 251 -38.95 7.35 -44.45
N ALA A 252 -38.33 6.79 -43.40
CA ALA A 252 -37.03 7.22 -42.89
C ALA A 252 -35.85 6.60 -43.64
N GLN A 253 -36.08 5.69 -44.60
CA GLN A 253 -35.03 5.14 -45.46
C GLN A 253 -34.67 6.09 -46.61
N VAL A 254 -35.59 6.99 -47.00
CA VAL A 254 -35.36 7.92 -48.11
C VAL A 254 -34.44 9.09 -47.73
N VAL A 255 -33.32 9.19 -48.46
CA VAL A 255 -32.39 10.33 -48.43
C VAL A 255 -32.92 11.44 -49.33
N TRP A 256 -33.05 12.66 -48.81
CA TRP A 256 -33.50 13.81 -49.60
C TRP A 256 -32.36 14.34 -50.47
N SER A 257 -32.63 14.49 -51.78
CA SER A 257 -31.63 14.95 -52.75
C SER A 257 -31.13 16.35 -52.42
N THR A 258 -29.80 16.53 -52.45
CA THR A 258 -29.16 17.85 -52.28
C THR A 258 -29.29 18.75 -53.52
N GLU A 259 -29.62 18.17 -54.67
CA GLU A 259 -29.94 18.92 -55.89
C GLU A 259 -31.35 19.53 -55.82
N GLU A 260 -32.32 18.80 -55.26
CA GLU A 260 -33.70 19.28 -55.07
C GLU A 260 -33.85 20.20 -53.84
N SER A 261 -33.01 20.01 -52.82
CA SER A 261 -33.00 20.81 -51.60
C SER A 261 -31.59 20.85 -50.97
N PRO A 262 -30.80 21.91 -51.22
CA PRO A 262 -29.47 22.05 -50.65
C PRO A 262 -29.52 22.31 -49.14
N TYR A 263 -28.45 21.95 -48.44
CA TYR A 263 -28.30 22.25 -47.02
C TYR A 263 -27.98 23.73 -46.78
N ILE A 264 -28.60 24.31 -45.76
CA ILE A 264 -28.46 25.72 -45.36
C ILE A 264 -27.92 25.76 -43.94
N CYS A 265 -26.75 26.37 -43.73
CA CYS A 265 -26.17 26.54 -42.40
C CYS A 265 -26.90 27.66 -41.65
N ILE A 266 -27.57 27.32 -40.55
CA ILE A 266 -28.36 28.28 -39.77
C ILE A 266 -27.81 28.53 -38.36
N ALA A 267 -26.92 27.67 -37.86
CA ALA A 267 -26.33 27.81 -36.54
C ALA A 267 -24.97 27.11 -36.47
N LYS A 268 -24.23 27.37 -35.41
CA LYS A 268 -22.99 26.68 -35.05
C LYS A 268 -23.07 26.14 -33.63
N LEU A 269 -22.62 24.90 -33.45
CA LEU A 269 -22.38 24.30 -32.14
C LEU A 269 -20.90 24.44 -31.83
N HIS A 270 -20.59 25.22 -30.80
CA HIS A 270 -19.23 25.48 -30.35
C HIS A 270 -18.95 24.77 -29.02
N LEU A 271 -17.92 23.93 -28.99
CA LEU A 271 -17.46 23.19 -27.82
C LEU A 271 -16.10 23.79 -27.39
N PRO A 272 -16.04 24.58 -26.30
CA PRO A 272 -14.79 25.13 -25.81
C PRO A 272 -13.84 24.05 -25.30
N GLN A 273 -12.56 24.42 -25.16
CA GLN A 273 -11.54 23.60 -24.49
C GLN A 273 -12.00 23.25 -23.06
N GLN A 274 -12.04 21.96 -22.73
CA GLN A 274 -12.53 21.44 -21.45
C GLN A 274 -12.01 20.03 -21.17
N ASP A 275 -12.02 19.62 -19.90
CA ASP A 275 -11.80 18.22 -19.51
C ASP A 275 -13.13 17.48 -19.34
N VAL A 276 -13.52 16.72 -20.35
CA VAL A 276 -14.76 15.91 -20.34
C VAL A 276 -14.76 14.79 -19.29
N ALA A 277 -13.62 14.51 -18.64
CA ALA A 277 -13.50 13.55 -17.54
C ALA A 277 -13.51 14.22 -16.15
N SER A 278 -13.77 15.54 -16.08
CA SER A 278 -13.94 16.24 -14.80
C SER A 278 -14.99 15.55 -13.92
N ILE A 279 -14.74 15.51 -12.60
CA ILE A 279 -15.63 14.86 -11.62
C ILE A 279 -17.06 15.40 -11.79
N GLY A 280 -18.01 14.48 -12.03
CA GLY A 280 -19.44 14.80 -12.18
C GLY A 280 -19.88 15.10 -13.61
N GLN A 281 -18.97 15.34 -14.57
CA GLN A 281 -19.34 15.68 -15.95
C GLN A 281 -19.81 14.45 -16.73
N ALA A 282 -19.13 13.31 -16.62
CA ALA A 282 -19.55 12.07 -17.27
C ALA A 282 -20.86 11.53 -16.68
N GLU A 283 -21.01 11.61 -15.35
CA GLU A 283 -22.20 11.20 -14.62
C GLU A 283 -23.41 12.05 -15.01
N PHE A 284 -23.23 13.36 -15.18
CA PHE A 284 -24.29 14.25 -15.66
C PHE A 284 -24.85 13.76 -16.99
N GLY A 285 -23.98 13.36 -17.93
CA GLY A 285 -24.38 12.76 -19.20
C GLY A 285 -25.19 11.49 -19.12
N SER A 286 -24.82 10.61 -18.19
CA SER A 286 -25.55 9.38 -17.90
C SER A 286 -26.95 9.70 -17.36
N ASN A 287 -27.10 10.81 -16.64
CA ASN A 287 -28.35 11.25 -16.04
C ASN A 287 -29.31 11.90 -17.06
N LEU A 288 -28.81 12.70 -18.03
CA LEU A 288 -29.67 13.41 -19.00
C LEU A 288 -30.64 12.46 -19.74
N ALA A 289 -31.92 12.79 -19.93
CA ALA A 289 -32.72 12.09 -20.93
C ALA A 289 -32.73 12.87 -22.24
N PHE A 290 -32.79 12.17 -23.36
CA PHE A 290 -32.91 12.79 -24.68
C PHE A 290 -34.19 12.28 -25.35
N ASN A 291 -35.03 13.20 -25.81
CA ASN A 291 -36.24 12.86 -26.54
C ASN A 291 -36.56 13.96 -27.57
N ILE A 292 -36.65 13.61 -28.85
CA ILE A 292 -36.92 14.57 -29.94
C ILE A 292 -38.26 15.31 -29.82
N TRP A 293 -39.18 14.85 -28.96
CA TRP A 293 -40.42 15.53 -28.63
C TRP A 293 -40.25 16.59 -27.53
N ARG A 294 -39.10 16.64 -26.87
CA ARG A 294 -38.75 17.74 -25.96
C ARG A 294 -38.29 18.91 -26.82
N THR A 295 -39.24 19.58 -27.43
CA THR A 295 -39.04 20.72 -28.33
C THR A 295 -40.31 21.56 -28.39
N LEU A 296 -40.27 22.69 -29.10
CA LEU A 296 -41.40 23.57 -29.29
C LEU A 296 -42.39 23.02 -30.34
N PRO A 297 -43.69 23.36 -30.28
CA PRO A 297 -44.68 22.97 -31.30
C PRO A 297 -44.27 23.31 -32.74
N GLN A 298 -43.55 24.42 -32.94
CA GLN A 298 -43.03 24.85 -34.24
C GLN A 298 -41.96 23.91 -34.82
N HIS A 299 -41.40 23.02 -34.00
CA HIS A 299 -40.40 22.02 -34.37
C HIS A 299 -40.89 20.59 -34.13
N GLU A 300 -42.21 20.37 -34.20
CA GLU A 300 -42.80 19.04 -33.99
C GLU A 300 -42.15 17.98 -34.91
N PRO A 301 -41.63 16.87 -34.35
CA PRO A 301 -41.11 15.77 -35.15
C PRO A 301 -42.24 14.99 -35.84
N LEU A 302 -41.99 14.53 -37.07
CA LEU A 302 -42.99 13.91 -37.94
C LEU A 302 -42.62 12.44 -38.26
N GLY A 303 -43.64 11.64 -38.60
CA GLY A 303 -43.53 10.23 -38.94
C GLY A 303 -43.77 9.26 -37.77
N SER A 304 -44.04 8.00 -38.10
CA SER A 304 -44.36 6.93 -37.15
C SER A 304 -43.18 6.60 -36.22
N ILE A 305 -41.94 6.62 -36.73
CA ILE A 305 -40.73 6.43 -35.91
C ILE A 305 -40.60 7.54 -34.86
N ALA A 306 -40.98 8.78 -35.18
CA ALA A 306 -40.98 9.86 -34.21
C ALA A 306 -41.97 9.55 -33.07
N GLN A 307 -43.20 9.13 -33.39
CA GLN A 307 -44.20 8.75 -32.39
C GLN A 307 -43.71 7.62 -31.48
N ALA A 308 -43.09 6.58 -32.05
CA ALA A 308 -42.52 5.48 -31.27
C ALA A 308 -41.40 5.96 -30.33
N ARG A 309 -40.47 6.80 -30.82
CA ARG A 309 -39.38 7.37 -30.00
C ARG A 309 -39.91 8.20 -28.83
N LYS A 310 -41.05 8.91 -28.98
CA LYS A 310 -41.68 9.67 -27.89
C LYS A 310 -41.85 8.82 -26.64
N VAL A 311 -42.45 7.64 -26.81
CA VAL A 311 -42.84 6.75 -25.72
C VAL A 311 -41.66 5.89 -25.25
N VAL A 312 -40.91 5.29 -26.18
CA VAL A 312 -39.82 4.35 -25.83
C VAL A 312 -38.68 5.06 -25.11
N TYR A 313 -38.29 6.27 -25.55
CA TYR A 313 -37.20 7.00 -24.90
C TYR A 313 -37.61 7.53 -23.52
N ALA A 314 -38.87 7.95 -23.36
CA ALA A 314 -39.41 8.33 -22.06
C ALA A 314 -39.41 7.14 -21.08
N ALA A 315 -39.91 5.98 -21.50
CA ALA A 315 -39.92 4.76 -20.69
C ALA A 315 -38.50 4.29 -20.33
N SER A 316 -37.54 4.39 -21.26
CA SER A 316 -36.14 4.04 -20.98
C SER A 316 -35.48 4.99 -19.98
N ALA A 317 -35.90 6.26 -19.97
CA ALA A 317 -35.45 7.23 -18.98
C ALA A 317 -36.00 6.98 -17.59
N GLU A 318 -37.31 6.79 -17.51
CA GLU A 318 -37.97 6.45 -16.26
C GLU A 318 -37.36 5.19 -15.62
N ALA A 319 -37.16 4.12 -16.40
CA ALA A 319 -36.60 2.87 -15.89
C ALA A 319 -35.19 3.03 -15.27
N ARG A 320 -34.27 3.74 -15.96
CA ARG A 320 -32.91 3.96 -15.41
C ARG A 320 -32.91 4.94 -14.24
N HIS A 321 -33.74 5.98 -14.29
CA HIS A 321 -33.81 6.99 -13.24
C HIS A 321 -34.34 6.39 -11.93
N GLN A 322 -35.39 5.57 -12.02
CA GLN A 322 -35.93 4.82 -10.88
C GLN A 322 -34.88 3.86 -10.31
N ALA A 323 -34.20 3.08 -11.16
CA ALA A 323 -33.21 2.10 -10.71
C ALA A 323 -31.95 2.74 -10.09
N ASN A 324 -31.54 3.91 -10.57
CA ASN A 324 -30.37 4.64 -10.07
C ASN A 324 -30.68 5.61 -8.92
N GLY A 325 -31.93 5.74 -8.49
CA GLY A 325 -32.34 6.72 -7.47
C GLY A 325 -32.16 8.18 -7.91
N GLN A 326 -32.33 8.45 -9.21
CA GLN A 326 -32.13 9.78 -9.81
C GLN A 326 -33.45 10.56 -9.89
N GLN A 327 -33.35 11.90 -9.93
CA GLN A 327 -34.52 12.75 -10.18
C GLN A 327 -35.05 12.54 -11.60
N LEU A 328 -36.37 12.46 -11.74
CA LEU A 328 -37.06 12.33 -13.04
C LEU A 328 -37.10 13.66 -13.81
N GLN A 329 -36.91 14.79 -13.13
CA GLN A 329 -36.86 16.09 -13.75
C GLN A 329 -35.54 16.30 -14.48
N GLU A 330 -35.60 16.89 -15.68
CA GLU A 330 -34.38 17.27 -16.39
C GLU A 330 -33.69 18.45 -15.70
N PRO A 331 -32.35 18.49 -15.72
CA PRO A 331 -31.60 19.65 -15.22
C PRO A 331 -31.92 20.89 -16.07
N LYS A 332 -31.93 22.06 -15.44
CA LYS A 332 -32.24 23.35 -16.11
C LYS A 332 -31.01 24.06 -16.69
N GLU A 333 -29.83 23.60 -16.31
CA GLU A 333 -28.53 24.15 -16.67
C GLU A 333 -27.50 23.02 -16.77
N ILE A 334 -26.31 23.33 -17.29
CA ILE A 334 -25.15 22.42 -17.24
C ILE A 334 -24.72 22.17 -15.80
N ASN A 335 -24.10 21.02 -15.50
CA ASN A 335 -23.69 20.69 -14.13
C ASN A 335 -22.72 21.76 -13.59
N PRO A 336 -22.96 22.37 -12.41
CA PRO A 336 -21.94 23.19 -11.77
C PRO A 336 -20.66 22.34 -11.56
N HIS A 337 -19.50 22.94 -11.84
CA HIS A 337 -18.23 22.29 -11.56
C HIS A 337 -18.20 21.87 -10.08
N PHE A 338 -17.75 20.65 -9.81
CA PHE A 338 -17.49 20.23 -8.44
C PHE A 338 -16.38 21.12 -7.88
N GLU A 339 -16.75 22.04 -7.00
CA GLU A 339 -15.79 22.74 -6.16
C GLU A 339 -15.37 21.78 -5.05
N GLY A 340 -14.06 21.53 -4.97
CA GLY A 340 -13.47 20.69 -3.94
C GLY A 340 -13.76 21.22 -2.53
N ASN A 341 -13.29 20.51 -1.52
CA ASN A 341 -13.56 20.91 -0.14
C ASN A 341 -12.98 22.31 0.15
N THR A 342 -13.83 23.30 0.42
CA THR A 342 -13.43 24.68 0.69
C THR A 342 -12.89 24.89 2.11
N ASP A 343 -13.00 23.88 2.98
CA ASP A 343 -12.58 23.95 4.39
C ASP A 343 -11.07 23.73 4.61
N GLU A 344 -10.24 23.64 3.55
CA GLU A 344 -8.79 23.42 3.70
C GLU A 344 -8.07 24.45 4.59
N ASN A 345 -8.62 25.66 4.67
CA ASN A 345 -8.10 26.76 5.49
C ASN A 345 -8.88 26.96 6.80
N SER A 346 -9.84 26.08 7.12
CA SER A 346 -10.59 26.13 8.37
C SER A 346 -9.76 25.54 9.52
N ASP A 347 -9.73 26.24 10.65
CA ASP A 347 -9.14 25.76 11.90
C ASP A 347 -10.13 24.95 12.76
N CYS A 348 -11.35 24.72 12.27
CA CYS A 348 -12.38 23.97 12.99
C CYS A 348 -12.04 22.47 13.03
N ILE A 349 -11.74 21.94 14.23
CA ILE A 349 -11.44 20.52 14.44
C ILE A 349 -12.76 19.74 14.56
N VAL A 350 -12.97 18.78 13.65
CA VAL A 350 -14.19 17.94 13.60
C VAL A 350 -13.95 16.49 13.98
N LYS A 351 -12.69 16.04 13.92
CA LYS A 351 -12.25 14.71 14.35
C LYS A 351 -10.81 14.73 14.83
N ALA A 352 -10.35 13.65 15.44
CA ALA A 352 -8.95 13.49 15.80
C ALA A 352 -8.39 12.16 15.28
N GLY A 353 -7.07 12.00 15.29
CA GLY A 353 -6.40 10.75 14.92
C GLY A 353 -5.11 10.55 15.71
N ILE A 354 -4.81 9.29 16.05
CA ILE A 354 -3.59 8.90 16.76
C ILE A 354 -2.48 8.62 15.74
N TYR A 355 -1.28 9.15 16.00
CA TYR A 355 -0.09 9.00 15.16
C TYR A 355 1.15 8.64 15.99
N PRO A 356 2.04 7.76 15.49
CA PRO A 356 1.90 7.02 14.23
C PRO A 356 0.71 6.03 14.25
N PRO A 357 0.12 5.69 13.10
CA PRO A 357 -0.90 4.65 12.97
C PRO A 357 -0.45 3.28 13.50
N ILE A 358 0.84 2.97 13.38
CA ILE A 358 1.48 1.79 13.94
C ILE A 358 2.76 2.26 14.66
N GLY A 359 2.79 2.17 15.99
CA GLY A 359 3.99 2.44 16.78
C GLY A 359 4.85 1.19 16.95
N VAL A 360 6.17 1.39 17.04
CA VAL A 360 7.15 0.30 17.15
C VAL A 360 7.93 0.44 18.46
N MET A 361 7.62 -0.44 19.42
CA MET A 361 8.43 -0.66 20.62
C MET A 361 9.40 -1.82 20.37
N ARG A 362 10.55 -1.83 21.03
CA ARG A 362 11.54 -2.92 20.92
C ARG A 362 12.01 -3.38 22.29
N VAL A 363 12.18 -4.69 22.42
CA VAL A 363 12.64 -5.31 23.67
C VAL A 363 14.08 -4.90 24.02
N GLY A 364 14.39 -4.94 25.31
CA GLY A 364 15.72 -4.66 25.86
C GLY A 364 15.77 -5.05 27.34
N ASN A 365 16.93 -5.49 27.83
CA ASN A 365 17.08 -6.00 29.19
C ASN A 365 17.46 -4.93 30.24
N SER A 366 17.45 -3.64 29.87
CA SER A 366 17.46 -2.56 30.86
C SER A 366 16.10 -2.53 31.58
N GLU A 367 16.15 -2.50 32.91
CA GLU A 367 14.94 -2.55 33.75
C GLU A 367 14.15 -1.24 33.61
N TYR A 368 14.86 -0.10 33.63
CA TYR A 368 14.23 1.21 33.78
C TYR A 368 14.53 2.19 32.63
N GLU A 369 15.70 2.08 31.99
CA GLU A 369 16.10 3.03 30.95
C GLU A 369 15.57 2.61 29.57
N TYR A 370 15.16 3.61 28.80
CA TYR A 370 14.66 3.47 27.43
C TYR A 370 15.02 4.70 26.61
N PHE A 371 14.82 4.62 25.30
CA PHE A 371 14.86 5.76 24.39
C PHE A 371 13.61 5.77 23.49
N ILE A 372 13.24 6.94 22.96
CA ILE A 372 12.12 7.07 22.03
C ILE A 372 12.60 6.66 20.63
N GLY A 373 11.80 5.85 19.93
CA GLY A 373 12.08 5.50 18.53
C GLY A 373 12.04 6.72 17.59
N PRO A 374 12.44 6.56 16.32
CA PRO A 374 12.46 7.67 15.36
C PRO A 374 11.08 8.34 15.21
N LEU A 375 11.05 9.67 15.32
CA LEU A 375 9.85 10.49 15.07
C LEU A 375 9.92 11.22 13.71
N VAL A 376 11.06 11.12 13.04
CA VAL A 376 11.30 11.59 11.67
C VAL A 376 12.04 10.50 10.89
N ASP A 377 11.98 10.54 9.56
CA ASP A 377 12.58 9.53 8.69
C ASP A 377 14.11 9.59 8.60
N ASN A 378 14.71 10.73 8.94
CA ASN A 378 16.17 10.92 9.04
C ASN A 378 16.56 11.57 10.38
N PRO A 379 16.51 10.82 11.50
CA PRO A 379 16.82 11.36 12.82
C PRO A 379 18.32 11.64 12.99
N GLU A 380 18.68 12.54 13.90
CA GLU A 380 20.08 12.78 14.25
C GLU A 380 20.71 11.50 14.85
N PRO A 381 21.82 11.00 14.30
CA PRO A 381 22.50 9.82 14.83
C PRO A 381 22.96 10.04 16.27
N GLN A 382 22.79 9.04 17.13
CA GLN A 382 23.25 9.10 18.50
C GLN A 382 24.72 8.68 18.60
N THR A 383 25.58 9.54 19.16
CA THR A 383 27.01 9.29 19.36
C THR A 383 27.39 9.00 20.81
N ASP A 384 26.47 9.19 21.76
CA ASP A 384 26.67 8.89 23.17
C ASP A 384 26.81 7.36 23.37
N PRO A 385 27.89 6.87 24.02
CA PRO A 385 28.04 5.46 24.39
C PRO A 385 26.85 4.88 25.17
N TYR A 386 26.10 5.71 25.90
CA TYR A 386 24.92 5.33 26.68
C TYR A 386 23.59 5.51 25.93
N ALA A 387 23.62 5.81 24.63
CA ALA A 387 22.41 6.03 23.83
C ALA A 387 21.49 4.80 23.80
N TYR A 388 22.08 3.62 23.59
CA TYR A 388 21.34 2.35 23.43
C TYR A 388 21.57 1.36 24.57
N ARG A 389 22.49 1.66 25.48
CA ARG A 389 22.81 0.84 26.65
C ARG A 389 22.81 1.68 27.91
N ASP A 390 22.30 1.14 29.00
CA ASP A 390 22.34 1.83 30.30
C ASP A 390 23.74 1.84 30.90
N LYS A 391 23.88 2.45 32.08
CA LYS A 391 25.17 2.55 32.79
C LYS A 391 25.77 1.21 33.18
N THR A 392 25.00 0.12 33.18
CA THR A 392 25.46 -1.25 33.46
C THR A 392 25.72 -2.06 32.19
N GLY A 393 25.55 -1.45 31.01
CA GLY A 393 25.73 -2.11 29.73
C GLY A 393 24.53 -2.91 29.26
N ALA A 394 23.41 -2.91 29.99
CA ALA A 394 22.19 -3.56 29.54
C ALA A 394 21.52 -2.76 28.41
N LEU A 395 20.90 -3.46 27.47
CA LEU A 395 20.29 -2.88 26.28
C LEU A 395 19.00 -2.14 26.66
N LYS A 396 18.92 -0.86 26.30
CA LYS A 396 17.72 -0.04 26.54
C LYS A 396 16.57 -0.52 25.66
N ARG A 397 15.35 -0.44 26.21
CA ARG A 397 14.12 -0.64 25.43
C ARG A 397 13.93 0.54 24.47
N GLN A 398 13.40 0.28 23.28
CA GLN A 398 12.87 1.35 22.42
C GLN A 398 11.39 1.54 22.73
N ALA A 399 10.98 2.77 23.02
CA ALA A 399 9.60 3.12 23.24
C ALA A 399 8.95 3.73 21.98
N ALA A 400 7.67 3.45 21.78
CA ALA A 400 6.84 4.15 20.80
C ALA A 400 6.15 5.34 21.47
N GLN A 401 6.35 6.56 20.94
CA GLN A 401 5.59 7.73 21.36
C GLN A 401 4.40 7.94 20.42
N PHE A 402 3.19 8.12 20.98
CA PHE A 402 1.98 8.43 20.25
C PHE A 402 1.48 9.85 20.56
N ARG A 403 1.07 10.55 19.52
CA ARG A 403 0.50 11.90 19.55
C ARG A 403 -0.92 11.87 18.97
N ILE A 404 -1.74 12.86 19.33
CA ILE A 404 -3.10 13.02 18.80
C ILE A 404 -3.14 14.33 18.01
N TYR A 405 -3.69 14.30 16.80
CA TYR A 405 -3.91 15.50 15.99
C TYR A 405 -5.39 15.70 15.74
N GLY A 406 -5.85 16.95 15.85
CA GLY A 406 -7.17 17.39 15.43
C GLY A 406 -7.18 17.76 13.95
N PHE A 407 -8.21 17.31 13.24
CA PHE A 407 -8.36 17.49 11.80
C PHE A 407 -9.62 18.30 11.50
N ASN A 408 -9.51 19.16 10.50
CA ASN A 408 -10.67 19.85 9.94
C ASN A 408 -11.49 18.95 8.99
N ALA A 409 -12.59 19.48 8.46
CA ALA A 409 -13.48 18.74 7.55
C ALA A 409 -12.78 18.31 6.24
N ALA A 410 -11.71 19.01 5.84
CA ALA A 410 -10.86 18.64 4.71
C ALA A 410 -9.84 17.54 5.04
N GLY A 411 -9.73 17.12 6.31
CA GLY A 411 -8.76 16.10 6.73
C GLY A 411 -7.34 16.63 6.87
N LYS A 412 -7.14 17.95 6.91
CA LYS A 412 -5.85 18.57 7.23
C LYS A 412 -5.66 18.61 8.74
N ALA A 413 -4.48 18.22 9.23
CA ALA A 413 -4.15 18.38 10.64
C ALA A 413 -3.96 19.87 10.96
N VAL A 414 -4.74 20.35 11.94
CA VAL A 414 -4.77 21.75 12.35
C VAL A 414 -3.91 21.95 13.60
N LYS A 415 -4.00 21.01 14.55
CA LYS A 415 -3.41 21.17 15.89
C LYS A 415 -3.07 19.83 16.51
N GLU A 416 -1.96 19.76 17.23
CA GLU A 416 -1.71 18.67 18.16
C GLU A 416 -2.58 18.83 19.42
N LEU A 417 -3.32 17.78 19.77
CA LEU A 417 -4.13 17.71 20.99
C LEU A 417 -3.29 17.10 22.11
N THR A 418 -3.06 17.88 23.16
CA THR A 418 -2.25 17.54 24.33
C THR A 418 -3.04 17.77 25.62
N ALA A 419 -2.50 17.36 26.77
CA ALA A 419 -3.13 17.62 28.06
C ALA A 419 -3.31 19.13 28.38
N GLU A 420 -2.63 20.02 27.67
CA GLU A 420 -2.76 21.47 27.82
C GLU A 420 -4.06 22.02 27.19
N ASN A 421 -4.59 21.34 26.17
CA ASN A 421 -5.70 21.86 25.35
C ASN A 421 -6.87 20.88 25.16
N ALA A 422 -6.71 19.62 25.56
CA ALA A 422 -7.73 18.58 25.48
C ALA A 422 -7.68 17.68 26.72
N LYS A 423 -8.80 17.05 27.07
CA LYS A 423 -8.82 15.94 28.03
C LYS A 423 -8.58 14.65 27.25
N ILE A 424 -7.54 13.91 27.63
CA ILE A 424 -7.12 12.70 26.93
C ILE A 424 -7.04 11.54 27.93
N THR A 425 -7.69 10.43 27.56
CA THR A 425 -7.50 9.12 28.19
C THR A 425 -7.03 8.16 27.13
N TRP A 426 -5.84 7.58 27.31
CA TRP A 426 -5.29 6.57 26.42
C TRP A 426 -5.72 5.18 26.85
N HIS A 427 -5.94 4.30 25.89
CA HIS A 427 -6.25 2.89 26.09
C HIS A 427 -5.37 2.02 25.21
N SER A 428 -4.94 0.87 25.73
CA SER A 428 -4.24 -0.16 24.96
C SER A 428 -4.53 -1.55 25.49
N HIS A 429 -4.36 -2.58 24.65
CA HIS A 429 -4.53 -3.99 25.01
C HIS A 429 -3.44 -4.81 24.32
N LEU A 430 -2.44 -5.30 25.06
CA LEU A 430 -1.35 -6.10 24.49
C LEU A 430 -1.57 -7.60 24.70
N ALA A 431 -1.26 -8.41 23.69
CA ALA A 431 -1.22 -9.86 23.82
C ALA A 431 -0.13 -10.48 22.92
N ASN A 432 0.26 -11.71 23.23
CA ASN A 432 1.11 -12.58 22.42
C ASN A 432 0.36 -13.86 22.07
N GLN A 433 0.21 -14.13 20.77
CA GLN A 433 -0.47 -15.30 20.26
C GLN A 433 0.45 -16.32 19.58
N LYS A 434 1.78 -16.09 19.54
CA LYS A 434 2.73 -16.91 18.76
C LYS A 434 2.65 -18.40 19.06
N SER A 435 2.61 -18.76 20.34
CA SER A 435 2.55 -20.15 20.80
C SER A 435 1.19 -20.80 20.56
N SER A 436 0.12 -19.98 20.50
CA SER A 436 -1.24 -20.41 20.17
C SER A 436 -1.51 -20.49 18.66
N TRP A 437 -0.58 -20.02 17.83
CA TRP A 437 -0.76 -19.89 16.38
C TRP A 437 -0.22 -21.09 15.59
N TYR A 438 -0.21 -20.95 14.27
CA TYR A 438 0.32 -21.93 13.33
C TYR A 438 1.83 -21.78 13.16
N GLN A 439 2.46 -22.87 12.74
CA GLN A 439 3.86 -22.92 12.36
C GLN A 439 4.12 -21.96 11.19
N PHE A 440 5.33 -21.39 11.16
CA PHE A 440 5.81 -20.68 9.99
C PHE A 440 6.66 -21.61 9.14
N ASN A 441 6.21 -21.91 7.92
CA ASN A 441 6.98 -22.67 6.93
C ASN A 441 7.45 -21.77 5.79
N ILE A 442 6.54 -20.97 5.24
CA ILE A 442 6.75 -20.04 4.14
C ILE A 442 5.65 -18.97 4.21
N ALA A 443 5.84 -17.82 3.56
CA ALA A 443 4.75 -16.87 3.33
C ALA A 443 3.63 -17.56 2.53
N LEU A 444 2.38 -17.46 2.99
CA LEU A 444 1.29 -18.23 2.38
C LEU A 444 0.70 -17.56 1.12
N ASP A 445 0.94 -16.27 0.94
CA ASP A 445 0.40 -15.48 -0.17
C ASP A 445 1.24 -15.52 -1.46
N ILE A 446 2.30 -16.33 -1.50
CA ILE A 446 3.11 -16.56 -2.71
C ILE A 446 2.76 -17.90 -3.37
N PRO A 447 2.95 -18.04 -4.70
CA PRO A 447 2.64 -19.28 -5.42
C PRO A 447 3.32 -20.53 -4.86
N GLU A 448 4.56 -20.40 -4.41
CA GLU A 448 5.39 -21.50 -3.88
C GLU A 448 4.80 -22.12 -2.61
N ALA A 449 3.90 -21.42 -1.91
CA ALA A 449 3.20 -21.97 -0.75
C ALA A 449 2.33 -23.20 -1.08
N ALA A 450 1.84 -23.30 -2.33
CA ALA A 450 1.02 -24.43 -2.77
C ALA A 450 1.79 -25.77 -2.79
N ASP A 451 3.11 -25.72 -2.98
CA ASP A 451 3.98 -26.89 -3.04
C ASP A 451 4.57 -27.25 -1.65
N MET A 452 4.26 -26.45 -0.63
CA MET A 452 4.79 -26.60 0.71
C MET A 452 3.81 -27.37 1.62
N PRO A 453 4.32 -28.12 2.62
CA PRO A 453 3.45 -28.75 3.60
C PRO A 453 2.60 -27.70 4.33
N PRO A 454 1.37 -28.07 4.70
CA PRO A 454 0.48 -27.16 5.40
C PRO A 454 1.09 -26.71 6.74
N SER A 455 0.83 -25.46 7.10
CA SER A 455 1.27 -24.91 8.38
C SER A 455 0.37 -25.45 9.49
N MET A 456 0.88 -26.42 10.26
CA MET A 456 0.14 -27.03 11.38
C MET A 456 0.11 -26.11 12.59
N LEU A 457 -0.73 -26.40 13.59
CA LEU A 457 -0.67 -25.69 14.86
C LEU A 457 0.68 -25.90 15.56
N ARG A 458 1.23 -24.84 16.17
CA ARG A 458 2.24 -24.97 17.22
C ARG A 458 1.59 -25.48 18.50
N ASN A 459 2.32 -26.20 19.33
CA ASN A 459 1.80 -26.78 20.58
C ASN A 459 0.60 -27.70 20.33
N ILE A 460 0.65 -28.53 19.29
CA ILE A 460 -0.52 -29.25 18.76
C ILE A 460 -1.18 -30.18 19.79
N ASP A 461 -0.39 -30.69 20.74
CA ASP A 461 -0.86 -31.59 21.81
C ASP A 461 -1.60 -30.86 22.96
N VAL A 462 -1.55 -29.53 22.99
CA VAL A 462 -2.22 -28.73 24.02
C VAL A 462 -3.69 -28.53 23.67
N LYS A 463 -4.57 -29.22 24.40
CA LYS A 463 -6.02 -29.21 24.18
C LYS A 463 -6.67 -27.85 24.44
N ASP A 464 -6.31 -27.19 25.54
CA ASP A 464 -6.80 -25.84 25.84
C ASP A 464 -5.93 -24.79 25.14
N ARG A 465 -6.32 -24.40 23.92
CA ARG A 465 -5.58 -23.42 23.12
C ARG A 465 -5.52 -22.04 23.75
N ASN A 466 -6.47 -21.68 24.62
CA ASN A 466 -6.47 -20.36 25.27
C ASN A 466 -5.35 -20.26 26.31
N SER A 467 -4.91 -21.37 26.91
CA SER A 467 -3.76 -21.40 27.82
C SER A 467 -2.41 -21.05 27.16
N LEU A 468 -2.36 -21.05 25.82
CA LEU A 468 -1.16 -20.67 25.04
C LEU A 468 -1.13 -19.19 24.66
N LEU A 469 -2.24 -18.47 24.88
CA LEU A 469 -2.35 -17.04 24.62
C LEU A 469 -1.89 -16.28 25.87
N ILE A 470 -0.91 -15.39 25.70
CA ILE A 470 -0.51 -14.46 26.77
C ILE A 470 -1.30 -13.18 26.56
N ASP A 471 -2.38 -13.01 27.31
CA ASP A 471 -3.21 -11.81 27.26
C ASP A 471 -2.92 -10.88 28.45
N GLY A 472 -2.37 -9.68 28.19
CA GLY A 472 -2.10 -8.67 29.21
C GLY A 472 -3.31 -7.83 29.62
N GLY A 473 -4.45 -8.00 28.94
CA GLY A 473 -5.70 -7.29 29.15
C GLY A 473 -5.68 -5.82 28.68
N ALA A 474 -6.85 -5.20 28.70
CA ALA A 474 -7.00 -3.78 28.38
C ALA A 474 -6.59 -2.90 29.58
N LYS A 475 -5.78 -1.87 29.32
CA LYS A 475 -5.27 -0.89 30.29
C LYS A 475 -5.54 0.53 29.80
N SER A 476 -5.54 1.48 30.73
CA SER A 476 -5.76 2.90 30.43
C SER A 476 -4.84 3.79 31.25
N VAL A 477 -4.41 4.91 30.69
CA VAL A 477 -3.59 5.93 31.37
C VAL A 477 -4.04 7.34 30.97
N THR A 478 -3.95 8.28 31.90
CA THR A 478 -4.29 9.70 31.70
C THR A 478 -3.36 10.57 32.54
N GLY A 479 -3.25 11.85 32.19
CA GLY A 479 -2.38 12.82 32.86
C GLY A 479 -0.99 12.93 32.23
N THR A 480 -0.20 13.87 32.74
CA THR A 480 1.18 14.16 32.31
C THR A 480 2.19 13.51 33.23
N ASN A 481 3.37 13.16 32.73
CA ASN A 481 4.50 12.62 33.51
C ASN A 481 4.16 11.36 34.32
N VAL A 482 3.33 10.46 33.78
CA VAL A 482 3.09 9.17 34.40
C VAL A 482 4.30 8.26 34.12
N ILE A 483 5.24 8.22 35.07
CA ILE A 483 6.45 7.38 34.97
C ILE A 483 6.17 5.93 35.37
N GLU A 484 5.31 5.71 36.36
CA GLU A 484 4.86 4.39 36.80
C GLU A 484 3.40 4.19 36.40
N GLY A 485 3.17 3.78 35.15
CA GLY A 485 1.83 3.53 34.64
C GLY A 485 1.44 2.04 34.69
N PRO A 486 0.28 1.68 34.10
CA PRO A 486 -0.17 0.30 34.09
C PRO A 486 0.76 -0.58 33.24
N PHE A 487 1.09 -1.76 33.76
CA PHE A 487 1.78 -2.81 33.03
C PHE A 487 0.81 -3.88 32.50
N PHE A 488 1.23 -4.54 31.42
CA PHE A 488 0.56 -5.68 30.80
C PHE A 488 1.27 -6.96 31.27
N GLU A 489 0.54 -7.82 31.97
CA GLU A 489 1.03 -9.13 32.41
C GLU A 489 -0.04 -10.17 32.08
N GLY A 490 0.35 -11.19 31.33
CA GLY A 490 -0.49 -12.36 31.02
C GLY A 490 0.14 -13.63 31.57
N GLU A 491 -0.41 -14.77 31.17
CA GLU A 491 0.04 -16.09 31.61
C GLU A 491 0.20 -17.02 30.40
N PHE A 492 1.35 -17.68 30.28
CA PHE A 492 1.54 -18.81 29.37
C PHE A 492 1.49 -20.10 30.17
N LEU A 493 0.46 -20.92 29.95
CA LEU A 493 0.14 -22.11 30.73
C LEU A 493 -0.04 -21.79 32.22
N SER A 494 1.05 -21.77 33.00
CA SER A 494 1.08 -21.42 34.42
C SER A 494 2.13 -20.36 34.78
N LYS A 495 2.82 -19.79 33.78
CA LYS A 495 3.94 -18.86 33.94
C LYS A 495 3.52 -17.45 33.59
N LYS A 496 3.73 -16.53 34.53
CA LYS A 496 3.51 -15.09 34.31
C LYS A 496 4.50 -14.54 33.29
N VAL A 497 3.99 -13.73 32.37
CA VAL A 497 4.78 -13.09 31.32
C VAL A 497 4.43 -11.61 31.26
N TYR A 498 5.43 -10.77 31.46
CA TYR A 498 5.34 -9.32 31.29
C TYR A 498 5.41 -8.98 29.80
N LEU A 499 4.48 -8.17 29.30
CA LEU A 499 4.40 -7.78 27.88
C LEU A 499 4.77 -6.32 27.61
N GLY A 500 4.82 -5.48 28.64
CA GLY A 500 5.11 -4.05 28.49
C GLY A 500 4.39 -3.16 29.51
N GLU A 501 4.47 -1.85 29.31
CA GLU A 501 3.86 -0.83 30.17
C GLU A 501 3.49 0.44 29.40
N MET A 502 2.51 1.18 29.93
CA MET A 502 2.09 2.49 29.42
C MET A 502 2.66 3.60 30.32
N ARG A 503 3.12 4.69 29.71
CA ARG A 503 3.59 5.92 30.39
C ARG A 503 3.07 7.15 29.67
N THR A 504 3.19 8.32 30.28
CA THR A 504 2.95 9.60 29.59
C THR A 504 4.07 10.59 29.82
N ASP A 505 4.34 11.39 28.79
CA ASP A 505 5.32 12.49 28.86
C ASP A 505 4.72 13.75 29.49
N GLU A 506 5.49 14.84 29.50
CA GLU A 506 5.12 16.12 30.08
C GLU A 506 3.91 16.79 29.40
N LYS A 507 3.61 16.43 28.15
CA LYS A 507 2.45 16.92 27.39
C LYS A 507 1.26 15.94 27.43
N GLY A 508 1.40 14.80 28.11
CA GLY A 508 0.38 13.76 28.14
C GLY A 508 0.34 12.90 26.88
N ARG A 509 1.41 12.92 26.05
CA ARG A 509 1.58 12.00 24.92
C ARG A 509 1.84 10.61 25.48
N LEU A 510 1.32 9.58 24.82
CA LEU A 510 1.49 8.20 25.27
C LEU A 510 2.88 7.69 24.91
N ILE A 511 3.56 7.06 25.87
CA ILE A 511 4.80 6.31 25.67
C ILE A 511 4.49 4.84 25.95
N MET A 512 4.69 3.99 24.95
CA MET A 512 4.51 2.54 25.05
C MET A 512 5.86 1.85 25.09
N LEU A 513 6.07 1.00 26.09
CA LEU A 513 7.26 0.17 26.27
C LEU A 513 6.89 -1.29 26.16
N GLY A 514 7.72 -2.07 25.45
CA GLY A 514 7.55 -3.51 25.30
C GLY A 514 8.17 -4.34 26.43
N GLY A 515 8.22 -5.66 26.20
CA GLY A 515 8.88 -6.62 27.08
C GLY A 515 10.40 -6.41 27.25
N HIS A 516 11.01 -7.26 28.06
CA HIS A 516 12.44 -7.21 28.41
C HIS A 516 13.31 -8.16 27.57
N GLY A 517 12.74 -8.84 26.57
CA GLY A 517 13.43 -9.78 25.69
C GLY A 517 13.55 -11.17 26.29
N LYS A 518 12.67 -11.51 27.24
CA LYS A 518 12.67 -12.79 27.96
C LYS A 518 11.94 -13.87 27.18
N SER A 519 12.55 -15.05 27.09
CA SER A 519 11.94 -16.23 26.47
C SER A 519 12.31 -17.50 27.22
N GLU A 520 11.35 -18.39 27.39
CA GLU A 520 11.50 -19.61 28.20
C GLU A 520 10.70 -20.77 27.59
N ASN A 521 11.17 -21.98 27.86
CA ASN A 521 10.42 -23.22 27.65
C ASN A 521 9.82 -23.69 28.98
N ILE A 522 8.58 -24.17 28.96
CA ILE A 522 7.89 -24.60 30.20
C ILE A 522 8.57 -25.79 30.92
N ASN A 523 9.24 -26.67 30.17
CA ASN A 523 9.94 -27.86 30.69
C ASN A 523 11.46 -27.69 30.74
N GLY A 524 11.99 -26.57 30.26
CA GLY A 524 13.43 -26.36 30.10
C GLY A 524 14.05 -27.02 28.87
N ASP A 525 13.23 -27.44 27.90
CA ASP A 525 13.72 -28.00 26.64
C ASP A 525 14.44 -26.92 25.81
N ILE A 526 15.49 -27.33 25.09
CA ILE A 526 16.22 -26.43 24.18
C ILE A 526 15.40 -26.11 22.93
N ALA A 527 15.67 -24.96 22.31
CA ALA A 527 15.16 -24.66 20.97
C ALA A 527 15.94 -25.46 19.92
N ILE A 528 15.25 -25.91 18.88
CA ILE A 528 15.81 -26.80 17.86
C ILE A 528 15.60 -26.29 16.43
N THR A 529 14.68 -25.35 16.20
CA THR A 529 14.46 -24.70 14.90
C THR A 529 14.44 -23.17 15.02
N PHE A 530 14.51 -22.49 13.88
CA PHE A 530 14.55 -21.02 13.84
C PHE A 530 13.19 -20.36 14.14
N ALA A 531 12.07 -21.08 14.00
CA ALA A 531 10.74 -20.46 14.10
C ALA A 531 9.71 -21.26 14.89
N ASN A 532 9.79 -22.59 14.91
CA ASN A 532 8.73 -23.46 15.42
C ASN A 532 9.30 -24.33 16.55
N ASN A 533 9.18 -23.86 17.79
CA ASN A 533 9.65 -24.58 18.97
C ASN A 533 8.48 -24.79 19.94
N GLU A 534 8.17 -26.05 20.23
CA GLU A 534 7.06 -26.45 21.09
C GLU A 534 7.39 -26.16 22.57
N GLY A 535 6.38 -25.78 23.37
CA GLY A 535 6.51 -25.46 24.80
C GLY A 535 7.15 -24.10 25.09
N TRP A 536 7.53 -23.33 24.07
CA TRP A 536 8.18 -22.03 24.20
C TRP A 536 7.20 -20.86 24.24
N HIS A 537 7.58 -19.80 24.97
CA HIS A 537 6.96 -18.48 24.89
C HIS A 537 8.03 -17.36 24.88
N ASP A 538 7.62 -16.17 24.46
CA ASP A 538 8.42 -14.94 24.55
C ASP A 538 7.55 -13.76 25.01
N ASP A 539 8.16 -12.60 25.24
CA ASP A 539 7.53 -11.37 25.70
C ASP A 539 7.31 -10.32 24.59
N ILE A 540 7.33 -10.76 23.34
CA ILE A 540 6.84 -9.96 22.21
C ILE A 540 5.32 -9.83 22.32
N SER A 541 4.76 -8.72 21.86
CA SER A 541 3.32 -8.49 21.87
C SER A 541 2.93 -7.45 20.83
N ASP A 542 1.64 -7.35 20.54
CA ASP A 542 1.06 -6.24 19.80
C ASP A 542 -0.38 -5.99 20.20
N GLY A 543 -0.93 -4.83 19.85
CA GLY A 543 -2.34 -4.58 20.06
C GLY A 543 -2.83 -3.17 19.75
N PRO A 544 -4.14 -2.94 19.88
CA PRO A 544 -4.77 -1.67 19.55
C PRO A 544 -4.38 -0.58 20.54
N VAL A 545 -4.21 0.64 20.03
CA VAL A 545 -4.08 1.89 20.80
C VAL A 545 -5.25 2.80 20.43
N THR A 546 -6.06 3.17 21.42
CA THR A 546 -7.21 4.07 21.24
C THR A 546 -7.17 5.20 22.27
N ALA A 547 -7.97 6.24 22.06
CA ALA A 547 -8.06 7.35 23.01
C ALA A 547 -9.49 7.90 23.07
N GLU A 548 -9.87 8.37 24.25
CA GLU A 548 -11.00 9.27 24.45
C GLU A 548 -10.46 10.71 24.48
N VAL A 549 -11.01 11.58 23.62
CA VAL A 549 -10.57 12.96 23.49
C VAL A 549 -11.76 13.90 23.59
N GLU A 550 -11.70 14.82 24.56
CA GLU A 550 -12.63 15.94 24.69
C GLU A 550 -11.88 17.25 24.43
N TYR A 551 -12.26 17.95 23.36
CA TYR A 551 -11.68 19.23 22.95
C TYR A 551 -12.78 20.30 22.99
N GLU A 552 -12.53 21.41 23.70
CA GLU A 552 -13.51 22.50 23.86
C GLU A 552 -14.91 22.04 24.30
N GLY A 553 -14.98 21.03 25.18
CA GLY A 553 -16.23 20.45 25.68
C GLY A 553 -16.92 19.48 24.73
N THR A 554 -16.35 19.20 23.56
CA THR A 554 -16.87 18.28 22.55
C THR A 554 -16.05 16.98 22.52
N LYS A 555 -16.73 15.83 22.58
CA LYS A 555 -16.09 14.53 22.38
C LYS A 555 -15.82 14.30 20.89
N LEU A 556 -14.56 14.10 20.53
CA LEU A 556 -14.15 13.86 19.15
C LEU A 556 -14.18 12.36 18.82
N LYS A 557 -14.53 12.04 17.57
CA LYS A 557 -14.22 10.72 17.01
C LYS A 557 -12.71 10.65 16.77
N VAL A 558 -12.06 9.60 17.29
CA VAL A 558 -10.62 9.41 17.19
C VAL A 558 -10.32 8.22 16.27
N ASP A 559 -9.57 8.46 15.19
CA ASP A 559 -9.06 7.39 14.33
C ASP A 559 -7.96 6.62 15.11
N PRO A 560 -8.11 5.29 15.29
CA PRO A 560 -7.26 4.51 16.21
C PRO A 560 -5.89 4.16 15.60
N ALA A 561 -4.99 3.68 16.44
CA ALA A 561 -3.67 3.20 16.07
C ALA A 561 -3.42 1.76 16.59
N TRP A 562 -2.24 1.23 16.29
CA TRP A 562 -1.73 -0.05 16.77
C TRP A 562 -0.33 0.13 17.34
N VAL A 563 0.12 -0.78 18.21
CA VAL A 563 1.51 -0.86 18.65
C VAL A 563 2.02 -2.28 18.47
N ILE A 564 3.26 -2.44 18.03
CA ILE A 564 3.96 -3.73 17.94
C ILE A 564 5.24 -3.69 18.78
N CYS A 565 5.53 -4.78 19.47
CA CYS A 565 6.82 -5.05 20.08
C CYS A 565 7.66 -5.87 19.13
N ALA A 566 8.88 -5.44 18.87
CA ALA A 566 9.82 -6.10 17.99
C ALA A 566 11.11 -6.51 18.72
N PRO A 567 11.93 -7.38 18.10
CA PRO A 567 13.34 -7.55 18.46
C PRO A 567 14.10 -6.21 18.53
N PRO A 568 15.24 -6.15 19.23
CA PRO A 568 16.09 -4.97 19.23
C PRO A 568 16.53 -4.58 17.81
N ASP A 569 16.80 -3.29 17.61
CA ASP A 569 17.47 -2.80 16.42
C ASP A 569 18.96 -2.69 16.71
N TYR A 570 19.76 -3.60 16.16
CA TYR A 570 21.21 -3.59 16.38
C TYR A 570 21.93 -2.64 15.43
N ALA A 571 21.23 -1.96 14.52
CA ALA A 571 21.79 -0.91 13.68
C ALA A 571 20.76 0.22 13.46
N PRO A 572 20.44 1.03 14.49
CA PRO A 572 19.28 1.93 14.50
C PRO A 572 19.22 2.99 13.41
N MET A 573 20.34 3.31 12.76
CA MET A 573 20.41 4.26 11.64
C MET A 573 20.30 3.59 10.27
N GLN A 574 20.43 2.27 10.20
CA GLN A 574 20.40 1.54 8.95
C GLN A 574 18.98 1.31 8.48
N LYS A 575 18.81 1.13 7.17
CA LYS A 575 17.52 0.84 6.54
C LYS A 575 17.71 -0.24 5.50
N SER A 576 16.74 -1.14 5.37
CA SER A 576 16.71 -2.06 4.24
C SER A 576 16.38 -1.31 2.96
N VAL A 577 16.76 -1.84 1.81
CA VAL A 577 16.49 -1.24 0.49
C VAL A 577 14.99 -1.01 0.29
N ARG A 578 14.17 -2.01 0.66
CA ARG A 578 12.72 -1.91 0.76
C ARG A 578 12.30 -1.97 2.23
N THR A 579 11.67 -0.92 2.70
CA THR A 579 11.19 -0.77 4.09
C THR A 579 9.70 -1.12 4.18
N MET A 580 9.19 -1.27 5.40
CA MET A 580 7.74 -1.46 5.61
C MET A 580 6.95 -0.23 5.13
N TRP A 581 7.54 0.97 5.15
CA TRP A 581 6.94 2.17 4.55
C TRP A 581 6.71 1.97 3.05
N ASP A 582 7.73 1.50 2.32
CA ASP A 582 7.63 1.29 0.87
C ASP A 582 6.57 0.24 0.51
N LEU A 583 6.52 -0.85 1.27
CA LEU A 583 5.55 -1.94 1.10
C LEU A 583 4.11 -1.48 1.37
N MET A 584 3.87 -0.85 2.52
CA MET A 584 2.53 -0.41 2.90
C MET A 584 2.03 0.74 2.01
N ARG A 585 2.92 1.62 1.55
CA ARG A 585 2.59 2.67 0.58
C ARG A 585 2.16 2.08 -0.76
N ASP A 586 2.87 1.07 -1.25
CA ASP A 586 2.50 0.33 -2.47
C ASP A 586 1.11 -0.33 -2.33
N VAL A 587 0.84 -1.00 -1.20
CA VAL A 587 -0.49 -1.56 -0.90
C VAL A 587 -1.58 -0.50 -0.89
N ALA A 588 -1.34 0.63 -0.22
CA ALA A 588 -2.31 1.72 -0.13
C ALA A 588 -2.61 2.34 -1.49
N VAL A 589 -1.61 2.49 -2.36
CA VAL A 589 -1.79 2.98 -3.74
C VAL A 589 -2.57 1.97 -4.58
N LYS A 590 -2.17 0.70 -4.59
CA LYS A 590 -2.86 -0.37 -5.35
C LYS A 590 -4.31 -0.56 -4.93
N SER A 591 -4.59 -0.41 -3.64
CA SER A 591 -5.94 -0.49 -3.09
C SER A 591 -6.73 0.81 -3.16
N LYS A 592 -6.19 1.86 -3.80
CA LYS A 592 -6.80 3.18 -3.97
C LYS A 592 -7.11 3.90 -2.65
N MET A 593 -6.44 3.52 -1.56
CA MET A 593 -6.49 4.23 -0.28
C MET A 593 -5.60 5.49 -0.29
N LEU A 594 -4.55 5.48 -1.11
CA LEU A 594 -3.73 6.66 -1.44
C LEU A 594 -3.73 6.89 -2.94
N VAL A 595 -3.63 8.16 -3.32
CA VAL A 595 -3.44 8.55 -4.71
C VAL A 595 -1.98 8.30 -5.08
N ARG A 596 -1.75 7.62 -6.20
CA ARG A 596 -0.42 7.46 -6.78
C ARG A 596 0.08 8.83 -7.26
N PRO A 597 1.27 9.30 -6.85
CA PRO A 597 1.88 10.49 -7.45
C PRO A 597 2.00 10.35 -8.96
N THR A 598 1.70 11.43 -9.70
CA THR A 598 1.86 11.44 -11.16
C THR A 598 3.31 11.25 -11.55
N ARG A 599 4.23 11.91 -10.83
CA ARG A 599 5.68 11.84 -11.02
C ARG A 599 6.35 11.56 -9.66
N PRO A 600 7.38 10.70 -9.59
CA PRO A 600 8.15 10.50 -8.36
C PRO A 600 9.05 11.69 -8.05
N SER A 601 9.29 11.95 -6.77
CA SER A 601 10.34 12.87 -6.33
C SER A 601 11.70 12.16 -6.35
N PHE A 602 12.73 12.83 -6.88
CA PHE A 602 14.07 12.25 -6.86
C PHE A 602 14.56 12.03 -5.43
N THR A 603 14.44 13.04 -4.57
CA THR A 603 14.94 12.96 -3.18
C THR A 603 14.12 12.04 -2.29
N LYS A 604 12.80 11.92 -2.51
CA LYS A 604 11.89 11.17 -1.63
C LYS A 604 11.61 9.75 -2.10
N ASP A 605 11.66 9.48 -3.41
CA ASP A 605 11.22 8.21 -3.99
C ASP A 605 12.34 7.42 -4.70
N ILE A 606 13.31 8.11 -5.31
CA ILE A 606 14.37 7.45 -6.12
C ILE A 606 15.68 7.32 -5.33
N LEU A 607 16.23 8.44 -4.86
CA LEU A 607 17.50 8.50 -4.16
C LEU A 607 17.57 7.56 -2.95
N PRO A 608 16.52 7.38 -2.12
CA PRO A 608 16.56 6.47 -0.99
C PRO A 608 16.88 5.01 -1.38
N ILE A 609 16.46 4.53 -2.55
CA ILE A 609 16.75 3.16 -3.01
C ILE A 609 18.27 2.93 -3.07
N PHE A 610 18.98 3.90 -3.65
CA PHE A 610 20.44 3.83 -3.84
C PHE A 610 21.23 4.13 -2.56
N GLN A 611 20.77 5.10 -1.77
CA GLN A 611 21.36 5.43 -0.48
C GLN A 611 21.31 4.23 0.46
N ARG A 612 20.15 3.60 0.59
CA ARG A 612 19.97 2.45 1.49
C ARG A 612 20.86 1.28 1.07
N MET A 613 21.01 0.98 -0.22
CA MET A 613 21.99 -0.03 -0.68
C MET A 613 23.42 0.31 -0.28
N THR A 614 23.80 1.59 -0.38
CA THR A 614 25.14 2.06 -0.01
C THR A 614 25.37 2.02 1.50
N ASP A 615 24.36 2.36 2.30
CA ASP A 615 24.48 2.43 3.76
C ASP A 615 24.58 1.03 4.39
N LEU A 616 24.07 -0.02 3.72
CA LEU A 616 24.28 -1.41 4.13
C LEU A 616 25.77 -1.83 4.22
N GLN A 617 26.71 -1.02 3.70
CA GLN A 617 28.15 -1.22 3.89
C GLN A 617 28.57 -1.34 5.36
N TRP A 618 27.80 -0.76 6.28
CA TRP A 618 28.16 -0.74 7.70
C TRP A 618 27.81 -2.04 8.43
N VAL A 619 27.02 -2.91 7.79
CA VAL A 619 26.39 -4.09 8.42
C VAL A 619 26.52 -5.37 7.60
N ASN A 620 27.06 -5.30 6.37
CA ASN A 620 27.35 -6.47 5.55
C ASN A 620 28.61 -6.23 4.68
N ALA A 621 29.54 -7.19 4.69
CA ALA A 621 30.82 -7.05 4.01
C ALA A 621 30.70 -7.05 2.47
N GLY A 622 29.72 -7.77 1.90
CA GLY A 622 29.48 -7.78 0.46
C GLY A 622 28.98 -6.43 -0.06
N PHE A 623 28.03 -5.80 0.64
CA PHE A 623 27.63 -4.42 0.34
C PHE A 623 28.79 -3.43 0.52
N ALA A 624 29.63 -3.62 1.54
CA ALA A 624 30.80 -2.78 1.77
C ALA A 624 31.81 -2.84 0.61
N GLY A 625 32.05 -4.02 0.04
CA GLY A 625 33.01 -4.21 -1.04
C GLY A 625 32.61 -3.54 -2.36
N ALA A 626 31.30 -3.44 -2.66
CA ALA A 626 30.84 -2.92 -3.95
C ALA A 626 30.21 -1.52 -3.86
N PHE A 627 29.36 -1.29 -2.87
CA PHE A 627 28.64 -0.01 -2.69
C PHE A 627 29.29 0.89 -1.65
N GLY A 628 30.14 0.35 -0.77
CA GLY A 628 30.73 1.10 0.34
C GLY A 628 31.70 2.20 -0.08
N PHE A 629 32.31 2.86 0.91
CA PHE A 629 33.32 3.90 0.68
C PHE A 629 34.44 3.41 -0.25
N GLY A 630 34.72 4.18 -1.32
CA GLY A 630 35.68 3.81 -2.36
C GLY A 630 35.21 2.73 -3.35
N GLY A 631 34.02 2.15 -3.15
CA GLY A 631 33.43 1.14 -4.02
C GLY A 631 32.92 1.68 -5.35
N GLN A 632 32.74 0.79 -6.32
CA GLN A 632 32.29 1.13 -7.68
C GLN A 632 30.89 1.77 -7.70
N PHE A 633 30.01 1.40 -6.77
CA PHE A 633 28.61 1.81 -6.72
C PHE A 633 28.28 2.69 -5.52
N ASN A 634 29.22 3.52 -5.07
CA ASN A 634 29.00 4.45 -3.97
C ASN A 634 28.06 5.61 -4.36
N TYR A 635 26.76 5.36 -4.30
CA TYR A 635 25.72 6.30 -4.76
C TYR A 635 25.43 7.44 -3.78
N THR A 636 26.10 7.50 -2.63
CA THR A 636 25.96 8.62 -1.68
C THR A 636 26.94 9.77 -1.93
N THR A 637 27.90 9.59 -2.85
CA THR A 637 28.77 10.70 -3.26
C THR A 637 27.98 11.78 -4.01
N ASN A 638 28.32 13.06 -3.81
CA ASN A 638 27.64 14.17 -4.49
C ASN A 638 27.70 14.05 -6.03
N GLU A 639 28.79 13.49 -6.57
CA GLU A 639 28.90 13.21 -8.00
C GLU A 639 27.81 12.26 -8.48
N TRP A 640 27.61 11.14 -7.78
CA TRP A 640 26.56 10.19 -8.15
C TRP A 640 25.16 10.75 -7.95
N ILE A 641 24.90 11.45 -6.84
CA ILE A 641 23.59 12.04 -6.57
C ILE A 641 23.19 13.01 -7.69
N LYS A 642 24.11 13.87 -8.14
CA LYS A 642 23.89 14.78 -9.29
C LYS A 642 23.58 14.05 -10.58
N ARG A 643 24.29 12.95 -10.88
CA ARG A 643 24.07 12.15 -12.08
C ARG A 643 22.71 11.44 -12.04
N LEU A 644 22.37 10.82 -10.91
CA LEU A 644 21.09 10.13 -10.71
C LEU A 644 19.91 11.11 -10.76
N GLY A 645 20.08 12.32 -10.21
CA GLY A 645 19.06 13.36 -10.15
C GLY A 645 18.90 14.21 -11.41
N ASN A 646 19.69 13.96 -12.46
CA ASN A 646 19.62 14.71 -13.71
C ASN A 646 18.58 14.08 -14.67
N PRO A 647 17.46 14.77 -15.01
CA PRO A 647 16.43 14.21 -15.87
C PRO A 647 16.79 14.27 -17.37
N SER A 648 17.90 14.92 -17.74
CA SER A 648 18.30 15.10 -19.14
C SER A 648 18.37 13.76 -19.90
N PRO A 649 17.97 13.75 -21.18
CA PRO A 649 18.15 12.59 -22.07
C PRO A 649 19.60 12.10 -22.15
N ALA A 650 20.59 12.97 -21.89
CA ALA A 650 22.01 12.60 -21.87
C ALA A 650 22.34 11.49 -20.87
N TYR A 651 21.57 11.37 -19.79
CA TYR A 651 21.74 10.34 -18.75
C TYR A 651 20.74 9.19 -18.88
N MET A 652 19.83 9.20 -19.86
CA MET A 652 18.79 8.18 -20.01
C MET A 652 19.36 6.76 -20.08
N GLU A 653 20.40 6.53 -20.89
CA GLU A 653 20.99 5.19 -21.02
C GLU A 653 21.75 4.76 -19.77
N MET A 654 22.40 5.69 -19.05
CA MET A 654 22.97 5.39 -17.73
C MET A 654 21.88 4.94 -16.76
N ARG A 655 20.77 5.69 -16.68
CA ARG A 655 19.63 5.33 -15.82
C ARG A 655 19.04 3.98 -16.22
N ARG A 656 18.88 3.72 -17.52
CA ARG A 656 18.40 2.43 -18.05
C ARG A 656 19.30 1.28 -17.63
N THR A 657 20.62 1.40 -17.84
CA THR A 657 21.58 0.36 -17.45
C THR A 657 21.55 0.10 -15.95
N ILE A 658 21.47 1.15 -15.12
CA ILE A 658 21.33 1.02 -13.68
C ILE A 658 20.02 0.31 -13.31
N SER A 659 18.90 0.75 -13.88
CA SER A 659 17.57 0.15 -13.65
C SER A 659 17.52 -1.34 -14.02
N ASN A 660 18.22 -1.76 -15.06
CA ASN A 660 18.28 -3.16 -15.50
C ASN A 660 19.00 -4.09 -14.50
N ASN A 661 19.74 -3.55 -13.52
CA ASN A 661 20.31 -4.37 -12.46
C ASN A 661 19.28 -4.78 -11.42
N PHE A 662 18.12 -4.10 -11.33
CA PHE A 662 17.08 -4.44 -10.37
C PHE A 662 16.26 -5.64 -10.85
N ARG A 663 16.01 -6.57 -9.92
CA ARG A 663 15.23 -7.78 -10.16
C ARG A 663 13.78 -7.45 -10.48
N ARG A 664 13.24 -8.04 -11.54
CA ARG A 664 11.82 -8.03 -11.91
C ARG A 664 11.36 -9.46 -12.17
N PHE A 665 10.35 -9.93 -11.43
CA PHE A 665 9.98 -11.36 -11.43
C PHE A 665 9.45 -11.89 -12.77
N ASP A 666 8.98 -11.01 -13.65
CA ASP A 666 8.48 -11.32 -14.98
C ASP A 666 9.58 -11.40 -16.06
N VAL A 667 10.83 -11.08 -15.72
CA VAL A 667 11.97 -11.11 -16.63
C VAL A 667 12.73 -12.45 -16.52
N SER A 668 13.18 -12.97 -17.66
CA SER A 668 14.00 -14.19 -17.69
C SER A 668 15.34 -13.98 -16.95
N GLY A 669 15.73 -14.95 -16.12
CA GLY A 669 16.94 -14.86 -15.28
C GLY A 669 16.70 -14.14 -13.95
N ALA A 670 15.46 -13.81 -13.60
CA ALA A 670 15.11 -13.16 -12.34
C ALA A 670 15.42 -14.00 -11.09
N GLU A 671 15.83 -15.25 -11.22
CA GLU A 671 16.35 -16.11 -10.15
C GLU A 671 17.83 -15.84 -9.81
N ALA A 672 18.55 -15.09 -10.65
CA ALA A 672 20.00 -14.90 -10.53
C ALA A 672 20.37 -14.08 -9.27
N PRO A 673 21.31 -14.54 -8.41
CA PRO A 673 21.67 -13.84 -7.17
C PRO A 673 22.38 -12.50 -7.39
N GLN A 674 22.88 -12.21 -8.60
CA GLN A 674 23.60 -10.98 -8.94
C GLN A 674 22.69 -9.75 -9.05
N LEU A 675 21.39 -9.94 -9.32
CA LEU A 675 20.43 -8.84 -9.48
C LEU A 675 20.09 -8.17 -8.14
N TRP A 676 19.87 -6.87 -8.17
CA TRP A 676 19.59 -6.03 -7.00
C TRP A 676 18.12 -6.11 -6.55
N PRO A 677 17.86 -5.97 -5.24
CA PRO A 677 18.87 -5.92 -4.16
C PRO A 677 19.46 -7.30 -3.87
N TRP A 678 20.68 -7.36 -3.30
CA TRP A 678 21.36 -8.60 -2.91
C TRP A 678 20.82 -9.21 -1.60
N LEU A 679 19.49 -9.28 -1.51
CA LEU A 679 18.77 -9.82 -0.36
C LEU A 679 18.07 -11.12 -0.74
N TYR A 680 17.97 -12.06 0.21
CA TYR A 680 17.09 -13.23 0.05
C TYR A 680 15.62 -12.81 -0.04
N GLY A 681 14.82 -13.62 -0.72
CA GLY A 681 13.38 -13.42 -0.93
C GLY A 681 12.55 -14.45 -0.18
N ASP A 682 11.23 -14.34 -0.32
CA ASP A 682 10.27 -15.11 0.47
C ASP A 682 10.32 -16.62 0.22
N ALA A 683 10.70 -17.04 -0.99
CA ALA A 683 10.77 -18.44 -1.40
C ALA A 683 12.17 -19.04 -1.26
N ILE A 684 13.04 -18.41 -0.46
CA ILE A 684 14.40 -18.89 -0.19
C ILE A 684 14.40 -20.37 0.21
N SER A 685 15.13 -21.16 -0.59
CA SER A 685 15.38 -22.57 -0.36
C SER A 685 16.85 -22.90 -0.61
N ILE A 686 17.40 -23.82 0.17
CA ILE A 686 18.78 -24.30 0.02
C ILE A 686 18.77 -25.84 0.01
N PRO A 687 19.18 -26.50 -1.10
CA PRO A 687 19.53 -25.90 -2.40
C PRO A 687 18.32 -25.20 -3.05
N SER A 688 18.58 -24.26 -3.97
CA SER A 688 17.51 -23.50 -4.61
C SER A 688 16.62 -24.39 -5.48
N THR A 689 15.31 -24.14 -5.43
CA THR A 689 14.30 -24.77 -6.29
C THR A 689 14.10 -24.05 -7.62
N GLY A 690 14.86 -22.98 -7.90
CA GLY A 690 14.72 -22.16 -9.12
C GLY A 690 13.58 -21.15 -9.09
N SER A 691 13.01 -20.87 -7.91
CA SER A 691 12.01 -19.79 -7.77
C SER A 691 12.61 -18.42 -8.07
N VAL A 692 11.91 -17.61 -8.86
CA VAL A 692 12.25 -16.19 -9.06
C VAL A 692 12.16 -15.37 -7.76
N ARG A 693 11.47 -15.87 -6.73
CA ARG A 693 11.34 -15.29 -5.39
C ARG A 693 12.37 -15.83 -4.39
N GLN A 694 13.39 -16.55 -4.86
CA GLN A 694 14.57 -16.91 -4.06
C GLN A 694 15.26 -15.68 -3.46
N HIS A 695 15.15 -14.54 -4.15
CA HIS A 695 15.76 -13.26 -3.83
C HIS A 695 14.73 -12.14 -3.89
N ALA A 696 14.96 -11.06 -3.14
CA ALA A 696 14.02 -9.96 -3.03
C ALA A 696 13.95 -9.08 -4.29
N THR A 697 12.86 -8.34 -4.42
CA THR A 697 12.65 -7.26 -5.39
C THR A 697 12.10 -6.01 -4.68
N LEU A 698 12.16 -4.86 -5.33
CA LEU A 698 11.53 -3.62 -4.87
C LEU A 698 9.99 -3.76 -4.89
N SER A 699 9.27 -2.81 -4.30
CA SER A 699 7.80 -2.78 -4.48
C SER A 699 7.43 -2.39 -5.91
N ASP A 700 6.24 -2.76 -6.39
CA ASP A 700 5.81 -2.42 -7.74
C ASP A 700 5.80 -0.91 -7.95
N LEU A 701 5.33 -0.14 -6.96
CA LEU A 701 5.42 1.32 -6.99
C LEU A 701 6.85 1.84 -7.14
N GLN A 702 7.84 1.25 -6.46
CA GLN A 702 9.26 1.63 -6.63
C GLN A 702 9.77 1.27 -8.03
N LEU A 703 9.40 0.10 -8.56
CA LEU A 703 9.78 -0.33 -9.91
C LEU A 703 9.18 0.57 -10.99
N GLU A 704 7.92 0.97 -10.85
CA GLU A 704 7.25 1.94 -11.74
C GLU A 704 7.87 3.33 -11.66
N PHE A 705 8.31 3.74 -10.48
CA PHE A 705 9.04 4.99 -10.29
C PHE A 705 10.43 4.94 -10.91
N LEU A 706 11.13 3.80 -10.84
CA LEU A 706 12.37 3.60 -11.59
C LEU A 706 12.14 3.65 -13.11
N ASP A 707 11.02 3.11 -13.61
CA ASP A 707 10.69 3.17 -15.04
C ASP A 707 10.48 4.61 -15.51
N GLN A 708 9.77 5.44 -14.74
CA GLN A 708 9.64 6.88 -14.99
C GLN A 708 10.97 7.62 -14.86
N TRP A 709 11.77 7.28 -13.84
CA TRP A 709 13.09 7.85 -13.64
C TRP A 709 14.00 7.60 -14.85
N VAL A 710 13.98 6.41 -15.44
CA VAL A 710 14.71 6.12 -16.69
C VAL A 710 14.32 7.09 -17.79
N GLN A 711 13.02 7.36 -17.99
CA GLN A 711 12.52 8.31 -19.01
C GLN A 711 12.86 9.77 -18.71
N GLY A 712 13.35 10.09 -17.50
CA GLY A 712 13.55 11.48 -17.06
C GLY A 712 12.27 12.14 -16.57
N ASP A 713 11.21 11.36 -16.36
CA ASP A 713 9.90 11.84 -15.91
C ASP A 713 9.79 11.81 -14.37
N PHE A 714 10.57 12.67 -13.71
CA PHE A 714 10.57 12.78 -12.25
C PHE A 714 10.85 14.22 -11.80
N GLU A 715 10.47 14.55 -10.56
CA GLU A 715 10.80 15.84 -9.97
C GLU A 715 12.28 15.85 -9.56
N ALA A 716 13.10 16.63 -10.27
CA ALA A 716 14.52 16.81 -9.97
C ALA A 716 14.70 17.83 -8.83
N ASP A 717 14.31 17.42 -7.63
CA ASP A 717 14.17 18.25 -6.43
C ASP A 717 15.40 18.24 -5.50
N TYR A 718 16.52 17.66 -5.94
CA TYR A 718 17.78 17.71 -5.19
C TYR A 718 18.46 19.07 -5.28
N VAL A 719 18.80 19.63 -4.12
CA VAL A 719 19.55 20.87 -3.98
C VAL A 719 20.96 20.54 -3.50
N ASP A 720 21.97 20.82 -4.34
CA ASP A 720 23.37 20.66 -3.96
C ASP A 720 23.78 21.73 -2.96
N MET A 721 24.06 21.29 -1.73
CA MET A 721 24.53 22.17 -0.65
C MET A 721 26.06 22.13 -0.48
N THR A 722 26.81 21.55 -1.43
CA THR A 722 28.27 21.51 -1.37
C THR A 722 28.86 22.92 -1.37
N GLY A 723 29.71 23.20 -0.38
CA GLY A 723 30.30 24.54 -0.19
C GLY A 723 29.40 25.54 0.54
N CYS A 724 28.18 25.14 0.94
CA CYS A 724 27.36 25.95 1.83
C CYS A 724 28.01 26.00 3.22
N PRO A 725 28.27 27.19 3.81
CA PRO A 725 28.89 27.31 5.12
C PRO A 725 27.99 26.80 6.26
N HIS A 726 26.70 26.60 5.99
CA HIS A 726 25.72 26.09 6.93
C HIS A 726 24.84 25.03 6.26
N ILE A 727 25.04 23.76 6.61
CA ILE A 727 24.14 22.68 6.25
C ILE A 727 23.10 22.58 7.37
N PRO A 728 21.81 22.83 7.10
CA PRO A 728 20.78 22.76 8.14
C PRO A 728 20.69 21.33 8.68
N LYS A 729 20.56 21.21 10.00
CA LYS A 729 20.29 19.91 10.62
C LYS A 729 18.93 19.37 10.15
N PRO A 730 18.76 18.04 10.08
CA PRO A 730 17.43 17.45 9.87
C PRO A 730 16.45 18.00 10.93
N PRO A 731 15.24 18.42 10.54
CA PRO A 731 14.28 18.96 11.48
C PRO A 731 13.80 17.85 12.43
N THR A 732 13.56 18.22 13.67
CA THR A 732 12.79 17.41 14.62
C THR A 732 11.31 17.45 14.27
N ILE A 733 10.54 16.51 14.80
CA ILE A 733 9.10 16.45 14.53
C ILE A 733 8.35 17.72 14.99
N ASP A 734 8.79 18.35 16.08
CA ASP A 734 8.15 19.56 16.61
C ASP A 734 8.52 20.83 15.81
N GLU A 735 9.54 20.77 14.93
CA GLU A 735 9.92 21.86 14.02
C GLU A 735 9.17 21.79 12.67
N LEU A 736 8.53 20.66 12.35
CA LEU A 736 7.72 20.52 11.15
C LEU A 736 6.36 21.21 11.29
N PRO A 737 5.77 21.72 10.19
CA PRO A 737 4.41 22.21 10.20
C PRO A 737 3.45 21.14 10.71
N VAL A 738 2.48 21.51 11.56
CA VAL A 738 1.53 20.57 12.18
C VAL A 738 0.79 19.72 11.15
N SER A 739 0.51 20.27 9.96
CA SER A 739 -0.12 19.56 8.86
C SER A 739 0.72 18.39 8.30
N GLU A 740 2.04 18.42 8.47
CA GLU A 740 2.99 17.42 7.96
C GLU A 740 3.42 16.39 9.01
N GLN A 741 3.30 16.74 10.31
CA GLN A 741 3.73 15.87 11.41
C GLN A 741 3.07 14.48 11.40
N PRO A 742 1.76 14.30 11.11
CA PRO A 742 1.13 12.97 11.10
C PRO A 742 1.75 12.03 10.05
N ASP A 743 1.99 12.53 8.83
CA ASP A 743 2.58 11.73 7.75
C ASP A 743 4.05 11.42 8.04
N MET A 744 4.79 12.40 8.60
CA MET A 744 6.17 12.17 9.03
C MET A 744 6.27 11.09 10.12
N LEU A 745 5.42 11.13 11.14
CA LEU A 745 5.39 10.10 12.19
C LEU A 745 5.08 8.72 11.61
N THR A 746 4.12 8.66 10.67
CA THR A 746 3.76 7.41 9.97
C THR A 746 4.96 6.84 9.21
N LYS A 747 5.65 7.70 8.43
CA LYS A 747 6.85 7.32 7.70
C LYS A 747 7.97 6.89 8.64
N ALA A 748 8.28 7.71 9.64
CA ALA A 748 9.34 7.47 10.61
C ALA A 748 9.20 6.13 11.33
N ALA A 749 7.98 5.74 11.71
CA ALA A 749 7.76 4.45 12.35
C ALA A 749 8.03 3.25 11.42
N MET A 750 7.62 3.34 10.14
CA MET A 750 7.69 2.21 9.19
C MET A 750 8.98 2.15 8.38
N GLU A 751 9.69 3.27 8.22
CA GLU A 751 10.95 3.39 7.49
C GLU A 751 12.08 2.55 8.12
N PHE A 752 12.01 2.33 9.44
CA PHE A 752 12.99 1.51 10.18
C PHE A 752 12.53 0.06 10.40
N CYS A 753 11.42 -0.36 9.78
CA CYS A 753 10.98 -1.76 9.76
C CYS A 753 11.31 -2.43 8.42
N LEU A 754 11.53 -3.73 8.44
CA LEU A 754 11.89 -4.52 7.25
C LEU A 754 10.66 -4.99 6.48
N ALA A 755 10.79 -5.16 5.17
CA ALA A 755 9.75 -5.69 4.29
C ALA A 755 10.18 -6.89 3.42
N ASP A 756 11.41 -7.38 3.57
CA ASP A 756 11.98 -8.50 2.82
C ASP A 756 13.14 -9.13 3.56
N ALA A 757 13.37 -10.44 3.47
CA ALA A 757 12.38 -11.45 3.08
C ALA A 757 11.26 -11.54 4.12
N PHE A 758 10.09 -12.08 3.77
CA PHE A 758 9.14 -12.58 4.76
C PHE A 758 9.37 -14.08 5.01
N HIS A 759 10.45 -14.41 5.73
CA HIS A 759 10.79 -15.79 6.14
C HIS A 759 11.24 -15.94 7.62
N PRO A 760 10.43 -15.51 8.62
CA PRO A 760 9.21 -14.72 8.51
C PRO A 760 9.45 -13.20 8.38
N GLY A 761 10.66 -12.70 8.65
CA GLY A 761 10.95 -11.26 8.80
C GLY A 761 11.35 -10.93 10.24
N CYS A 762 11.62 -9.66 10.59
CA CYS A 762 12.01 -9.28 11.95
C CYS A 762 10.85 -8.75 12.80
N GLU A 763 10.23 -7.62 12.41
CA GLU A 763 9.17 -6.99 13.21
C GLU A 763 7.78 -7.53 12.90
N MET A 764 7.50 -7.70 11.61
CA MET A 764 6.21 -8.10 11.04
C MET A 764 6.47 -8.99 9.81
N THR A 765 5.41 -9.56 9.23
CA THR A 765 5.52 -10.46 8.08
C THR A 765 4.45 -10.21 7.00
N TRP A 766 4.38 -11.11 6.03
CA TRP A 766 3.62 -11.02 4.78
C TRP A 766 2.13 -10.63 4.89
N PRO A 767 1.37 -10.85 5.99
CA PRO A 767 0.02 -10.29 6.10
C PRO A 767 -0.01 -8.79 5.87
N MET A 768 1.05 -8.06 6.25
CA MET A 768 1.14 -6.62 6.10
C MET A 768 1.14 -6.15 4.63
N ARG A 769 1.39 -7.03 3.64
CA ARG A 769 1.22 -6.67 2.22
C ARG A 769 -0.18 -6.94 1.66
N SER A 770 -1.15 -7.32 2.53
CA SER A 770 -2.55 -7.48 2.14
C SER A 770 -3.37 -6.25 2.52
N SER A 771 -4.14 -5.71 1.57
CA SER A 771 -5.05 -4.59 1.81
C SER A 771 -6.13 -4.91 2.86
N GLY A 772 -6.45 -6.20 3.05
CA GLY A 772 -7.43 -6.66 4.04
C GLY A 772 -7.05 -6.37 5.49
N MET A 773 -5.76 -6.13 5.76
CA MET A 773 -5.25 -5.77 7.08
C MET A 773 -5.60 -4.33 7.49
N TYR A 774 -6.06 -3.48 6.58
CA TYR A 774 -6.13 -2.04 6.78
C TYR A 774 -7.56 -1.50 6.68
N MET A 775 -7.88 -0.50 7.49
CA MET A 775 -9.14 0.27 7.41
C MET A 775 -8.95 1.67 6.79
N ALA A 776 -7.71 2.13 6.72
CA ALA A 776 -7.24 3.34 6.04
C ALA A 776 -5.73 3.17 5.77
N PRO A 777 -5.07 4.03 4.98
CA PRO A 777 -3.63 3.94 4.76
C PRO A 777 -2.87 3.79 6.09
N PHE A 778 -2.04 2.75 6.19
CA PHE A 778 -1.23 2.43 7.37
C PHE A 778 -2.01 2.16 8.68
N ARG A 779 -3.35 2.23 8.70
CA ARG A 779 -4.17 1.97 9.90
C ARG A 779 -4.69 0.54 9.87
N VAL A 780 -4.20 -0.28 10.80
CA VAL A 780 -4.66 -1.66 10.98
C VAL A 780 -6.17 -1.68 11.22
N LYS A 781 -6.86 -2.61 10.57
CA LYS A 781 -8.29 -2.85 10.74
C LYS A 781 -8.51 -3.57 12.06
N HIS A 782 -9.18 -2.94 13.02
CA HIS A 782 -9.51 -3.59 14.30
C HIS A 782 -10.67 -4.57 14.11
N ALA A 783 -10.60 -5.72 14.76
CA ALA A 783 -11.68 -6.70 14.75
C ALA A 783 -12.97 -6.12 15.37
N PRO A 784 -14.15 -6.39 14.79
CA PRO A 784 -15.42 -5.96 15.37
C PRO A 784 -15.72 -6.71 16.66
N LYS A 785 -16.35 -6.04 17.62
CA LYS A 785 -16.83 -6.68 18.88
C LYS A 785 -17.97 -7.68 18.64
N THR A 786 -18.78 -7.47 17.61
CA THR A 786 -19.94 -8.31 17.32
C THR A 786 -20.21 -8.40 15.82
N PRO A 787 -20.38 -9.62 15.25
CA PRO A 787 -20.10 -10.91 15.89
C PRO A 787 -18.60 -11.09 16.18
N PRO A 788 -18.21 -11.83 17.24
CA PRO A 788 -16.79 -12.03 17.56
C PRO A 788 -16.08 -12.78 16.43
N VAL A 789 -14.84 -12.37 16.16
CA VAL A 789 -13.91 -13.11 15.29
C VAL A 789 -13.19 -14.17 16.12
N ASN A 790 -12.89 -15.31 15.50
CA ASN A 790 -12.02 -16.29 16.14
C ASN A 790 -10.60 -15.71 16.22
N THR A 791 -9.91 -15.90 17.34
CA THR A 791 -8.62 -15.26 17.60
C THR A 791 -7.46 -16.24 17.50
N THR A 792 -7.64 -17.48 17.94
CA THR A 792 -6.53 -18.44 18.16
C THR A 792 -6.64 -19.73 17.34
N TYR A 793 -7.79 -20.03 16.70
CA TYR A 793 -7.98 -21.32 16.02
C TYR A 793 -8.83 -21.23 14.75
N TYR A 794 -8.25 -21.50 13.60
CA TYR A 794 -8.93 -21.50 12.30
C TYR A 794 -9.03 -22.91 11.67
N GLY A 795 -8.84 -23.96 12.47
CA GLY A 795 -8.76 -25.34 12.01
C GLY A 795 -7.41 -26.00 12.34
N PRO A 796 -7.22 -27.29 12.00
CA PRO A 796 -5.99 -28.02 12.32
C PRO A 796 -4.75 -27.56 11.53
N MET A 797 -4.96 -26.87 10.41
CA MET A 797 -3.92 -26.35 9.53
C MET A 797 -4.28 -24.98 8.98
N MET A 798 -3.28 -24.18 8.61
CA MET A 798 -3.42 -22.89 7.92
C MET A 798 -2.95 -23.04 6.47
N ASN A 799 -3.77 -22.60 5.53
CA ASN A 799 -3.54 -22.67 4.08
C ASN A 799 -4.27 -21.52 3.34
N ASN A 800 -4.19 -21.52 2.01
CA ASN A 800 -4.78 -20.47 1.17
C ASN A 800 -6.32 -20.44 1.16
N ASP A 801 -7.00 -21.47 1.65
CA ASP A 801 -8.46 -21.47 1.76
C ASP A 801 -8.96 -20.67 2.98
N ILE A 802 -8.12 -20.52 4.01
CA ILE A 802 -8.47 -19.85 5.27
C ILE A 802 -8.25 -18.33 5.20
N LEU A 803 -7.22 -17.89 4.48
CA LEU A 803 -6.86 -16.47 4.36
C LEU A 803 -8.00 -15.56 3.82
N PRO A 804 -8.76 -15.95 2.77
CA PRO A 804 -9.80 -15.11 2.19
C PRO A 804 -11.14 -15.19 2.95
N LEU A 805 -11.23 -15.93 4.05
CA LEU A 805 -12.46 -15.97 4.83
C LEU A 805 -12.81 -14.58 5.36
N ALA A 806 -14.08 -14.18 5.26
CA ALA A 806 -14.54 -12.86 5.73
C ALA A 806 -14.29 -12.63 7.23
N LYS A 807 -14.28 -13.71 8.03
CA LYS A 807 -13.90 -13.73 9.45
C LYS A 807 -12.51 -14.35 9.67
N GLY A 808 -11.74 -14.49 8.61
CA GLY A 808 -10.40 -15.06 8.58
C GLY A 808 -9.36 -14.13 9.22
N PRO A 809 -8.11 -14.61 9.34
CA PRO A 809 -7.04 -13.91 10.04
C PRO A 809 -6.57 -12.63 9.34
N ILE A 810 -6.95 -12.41 8.08
CA ILE A 810 -6.63 -11.20 7.31
C ILE A 810 -7.85 -10.28 7.24
N LEU A 811 -8.96 -10.75 6.66
CA LEU A 811 -10.13 -9.89 6.36
C LEU A 811 -11.01 -9.57 7.57
N GLY A 812 -10.98 -10.41 8.61
CA GLY A 812 -11.83 -10.29 9.81
C GLY A 812 -11.49 -9.10 10.72
N GLY A 813 -10.34 -8.46 10.49
CA GLY A 813 -9.77 -7.47 11.40
C GLY A 813 -8.89 -8.12 12.47
N GLN A 814 -8.00 -7.33 13.04
CA GLN A 814 -6.95 -7.74 13.96
C GLN A 814 -7.39 -7.58 15.41
N VAL A 815 -6.90 -8.51 16.23
CA VAL A 815 -7.04 -8.54 17.69
C VAL A 815 -5.67 -8.35 18.32
N ALA A 816 -5.60 -8.05 19.62
CA ALA A 816 -4.32 -8.01 20.33
C ALA A 816 -3.51 -9.31 20.10
N GLY A 817 -2.23 -9.19 19.75
CA GLY A 817 -1.35 -10.29 19.34
C GLY A 817 -1.51 -10.73 17.87
N GLY A 818 -2.42 -10.10 17.11
CA GLY A 818 -2.78 -10.50 15.74
C GLY A 818 -1.70 -10.24 14.69
N ILE A 819 -0.82 -9.26 14.94
CA ILE A 819 0.25 -8.88 14.01
C ILE A 819 1.50 -9.74 14.21
N THR A 820 1.90 -10.02 15.46
CA THR A 820 3.15 -10.73 15.78
C THR A 820 3.01 -12.25 15.90
N ARG A 821 1.78 -12.80 15.92
CA ARG A 821 1.52 -14.25 16.03
C ARG A 821 2.18 -15.12 14.96
N TRP A 822 2.46 -14.53 13.80
CA TRP A 822 3.06 -15.20 12.64
C TRP A 822 4.57 -15.41 12.78
N MET A 823 5.22 -14.67 13.67
CA MET A 823 6.67 -14.65 13.80
C MET A 823 7.19 -15.91 14.51
N ALA A 824 8.51 -16.06 14.51
CA ALA A 824 9.21 -17.13 15.22
C ALA A 824 8.93 -17.11 16.73
N ILE A 825 8.89 -18.31 17.31
CA ILE A 825 8.81 -18.51 18.76
C ILE A 825 9.96 -19.42 19.23
N PRO A 826 10.88 -18.92 20.09
CA PRO A 826 11.05 -17.52 20.47
C PRO A 826 11.80 -16.71 19.38
N TRP A 827 11.63 -15.38 19.36
CA TRP A 827 12.19 -14.49 18.31
C TRP A 827 13.73 -14.52 18.19
N GLN A 828 14.44 -14.85 19.26
CA GLN A 828 15.91 -14.95 19.30
C GLN A 828 16.42 -16.05 18.37
N THR A 829 15.67 -17.14 18.24
CA THR A 829 16.07 -18.26 17.37
C THR A 829 16.08 -17.86 15.90
N ASP A 830 15.14 -17.00 15.49
CA ASP A 830 15.14 -16.41 14.16
C ASP A 830 16.33 -15.46 14.01
N THR A 831 16.51 -14.53 14.94
CA THR A 831 17.61 -13.54 14.91
C THR A 831 19.00 -14.19 14.73
N ALA A 832 19.32 -15.22 15.51
CA ALA A 832 20.59 -15.95 15.38
C ALA A 832 20.72 -16.74 14.06
N SER A 833 19.58 -17.01 13.44
CA SER A 833 19.49 -17.69 12.16
C SER A 833 19.47 -16.70 10.99
N CYS A 834 19.43 -15.38 11.17
CA CYS A 834 19.34 -14.39 10.09
C CYS A 834 20.71 -14.10 9.46
N ARG A 835 21.28 -15.04 8.70
CA ARG A 835 22.67 -14.96 8.23
C ARG A 835 22.79 -14.52 6.76
N ASP A 836 24.03 -14.48 6.30
CA ASP A 836 24.45 -14.17 4.94
C ASP A 836 25.08 -15.38 4.24
N GLY A 837 25.24 -15.32 2.92
CA GLY A 837 26.12 -16.21 2.15
C GLY A 837 25.89 -17.71 2.38
N TYR A 838 24.62 -18.15 2.47
CA TYR A 838 24.28 -19.57 2.67
C TYR A 838 24.81 -20.46 1.53
N THR A 839 25.00 -19.88 0.35
CA THR A 839 25.67 -20.52 -0.78
C THR A 839 27.08 -19.93 -0.89
N SER A 840 27.97 -20.32 0.02
CA SER A 840 29.32 -19.74 0.12
C SER A 840 30.20 -19.99 -1.11
N GLU A 841 29.85 -20.96 -1.97
CA GLU A 841 30.47 -21.16 -3.28
C GLU A 841 30.23 -19.98 -4.24
N TYR A 842 29.10 -19.28 -4.10
CA TYR A 842 28.78 -18.08 -4.89
C TYR A 842 29.47 -16.84 -4.30
N ASP A 843 29.15 -16.53 -3.04
CA ASP A 843 29.76 -15.42 -2.30
C ASP A 843 29.65 -15.70 -0.78
N PRO A 844 30.70 -15.43 0.02
CA PRO A 844 30.69 -15.73 1.45
C PRO A 844 29.79 -14.80 2.29
N TYR A 845 29.36 -13.66 1.75
CA TYR A 845 28.61 -12.58 2.42
C TYR A 845 27.28 -12.24 1.73
N LEU A 846 27.04 -12.75 0.52
CA LEU A 846 25.86 -12.46 -0.27
C LEU A 846 25.24 -13.72 -0.88
N PRO A 847 23.93 -13.73 -1.12
CA PRO A 847 22.94 -12.76 -0.63
C PRO A 847 22.78 -12.79 0.89
N THR A 848 22.04 -11.85 1.47
CA THR A 848 21.80 -11.76 2.92
C THR A 848 20.32 -11.58 3.26
N PHE A 849 19.89 -11.93 4.46
CA PHE A 849 18.52 -11.67 4.94
C PHE A 849 18.30 -10.20 5.31
N TRP A 850 18.71 -9.80 6.52
CA TRP A 850 18.25 -8.56 7.16
C TRP A 850 19.38 -7.75 7.81
N PRO A 851 20.47 -7.42 7.08
CA PRO A 851 21.66 -6.80 7.66
C PRO A 851 21.37 -5.46 8.35
N ALA A 852 20.36 -4.72 7.89
CA ALA A 852 19.98 -3.43 8.46
C ALA A 852 19.45 -3.50 9.90
N ARG A 853 19.10 -4.68 10.40
CA ARG A 853 18.46 -4.91 11.70
C ARG A 853 19.21 -5.96 12.51
N VAL A 854 19.68 -6.99 11.83
CA VAL A 854 20.55 -8.05 12.34
C VAL A 854 21.85 -8.01 11.51
N PRO A 855 22.86 -7.22 11.92
CA PRO A 855 24.11 -7.11 11.19
C PRO A 855 24.78 -8.47 10.97
N ASN A 856 25.42 -8.66 9.82
CA ASN A 856 26.19 -9.88 9.55
C ASN A 856 27.67 -9.65 9.85
N ASN A 857 28.23 -8.58 9.31
CA ASN A 857 29.64 -8.24 9.49
C ASN A 857 29.78 -6.73 9.73
N VAL A 858 30.56 -6.35 10.74
CA VAL A 858 30.66 -4.97 11.24
C VAL A 858 32.12 -4.52 11.34
N LEU A 859 32.35 -3.21 11.29
CA LEU A 859 33.61 -2.62 11.75
C LEU A 859 33.59 -2.63 13.28
N ASN A 860 34.41 -3.47 13.91
CA ASN A 860 34.47 -3.56 15.37
C ASN A 860 35.32 -2.42 15.98
N GLU A 861 35.21 -2.23 17.29
CA GLU A 861 35.91 -1.13 17.98
C GLU A 861 37.44 -1.24 17.90
N LYS A 862 38.01 -2.45 17.91
CA LYS A 862 39.46 -2.68 17.80
C LYS A 862 39.99 -2.20 16.44
N ARG A 863 39.36 -2.65 15.36
CA ARG A 863 39.73 -2.28 13.98
C ARG A 863 39.47 -0.80 13.70
N TYR A 864 38.41 -0.22 14.29
CA TYR A 864 38.20 1.21 14.27
C TYR A 864 39.36 1.98 14.94
N LYS A 865 39.81 1.56 16.14
CA LYS A 865 40.96 2.16 16.83
C LYS A 865 42.24 2.08 15.99
N GLU A 866 42.51 0.93 15.36
CA GLU A 866 43.63 0.74 14.43
C GLU A 866 43.51 1.67 13.20
N THR A 867 42.31 1.84 12.65
CA THR A 867 42.05 2.75 11.52
C THR A 867 42.38 4.21 11.88
N MET A 868 42.02 4.61 13.11
CA MET A 868 42.20 5.97 13.61
C MET A 868 43.62 6.26 14.12
N ASP A 869 44.47 5.26 14.34
CA ASP A 869 45.81 5.45 14.92
C ASP A 869 46.80 6.02 13.89
N PRO A 870 47.26 7.28 14.04
CA PRO A 870 48.21 7.89 13.10
C PRO A 870 49.62 7.31 13.20
N ASN A 871 49.94 6.50 14.21
CA ASN A 871 51.24 5.86 14.36
C ASN A 871 51.38 4.59 13.52
N LEU A 872 50.27 4.03 13.04
CA LEU A 872 50.28 2.88 12.14
C LEU A 872 50.50 3.33 10.69
N SER A 873 51.07 2.43 9.88
CA SER A 873 51.21 2.68 8.45
C SER A 873 49.84 2.87 7.79
N GLU A 874 49.76 3.71 6.76
CA GLU A 874 48.49 3.93 6.05
C GLU A 874 47.91 2.63 5.48
N GLU A 875 48.77 1.72 4.99
CA GLU A 875 48.34 0.39 4.53
C GLU A 875 47.69 -0.42 5.65
N THR A 876 48.28 -0.46 6.85
CA THR A 876 47.70 -1.14 8.01
C THR A 876 46.35 -0.54 8.40
N ARG A 877 46.23 0.79 8.35
CA ARG A 877 44.97 1.50 8.66
C ARG A 877 43.89 1.20 7.63
N ILE A 878 44.24 1.16 6.34
CA ILE A 878 43.33 0.76 5.25
C ILE A 878 42.88 -0.69 5.43
N GLN A 879 43.79 -1.60 5.77
CA GLN A 879 43.46 -3.00 6.06
C GLN A 879 42.51 -3.10 7.25
N ALA A 880 42.76 -2.34 8.32
CA ALA A 880 41.89 -2.30 9.49
C ALA A 880 40.48 -1.78 9.16
N PHE A 881 40.36 -0.71 8.35
CA PHE A 881 39.07 -0.16 7.94
C PHE A 881 38.25 -1.14 7.08
N ASN A 882 38.92 -1.83 6.16
CA ASN A 882 38.25 -2.77 5.25
C ASN A 882 37.94 -4.12 5.90
N PHE A 883 38.61 -4.46 7.00
CA PHE A 883 38.32 -5.70 7.74
C PHE A 883 36.97 -5.63 8.44
N ARG A 884 36.11 -6.63 8.19
CA ARG A 884 34.80 -6.77 8.84
C ARG A 884 34.78 -8.02 9.70
N SER A 885 34.44 -7.86 10.98
CA SER A 885 34.25 -8.97 11.91
C SER A 885 32.84 -9.52 11.81
N ASP A 886 32.68 -10.83 12.02
CA ASP A 886 31.37 -11.43 12.09
C ASP A 886 30.65 -10.94 13.36
N TRP A 887 29.43 -10.44 13.21
CA TRP A 887 28.68 -9.84 14.31
C TRP A 887 28.37 -10.85 15.42
N LEU A 888 28.17 -12.12 15.05
CA LEU A 888 27.97 -13.21 15.99
C LEU A 888 29.23 -13.61 16.78
N ASP A 889 30.42 -13.08 16.45
CA ASP A 889 31.62 -13.31 17.26
C ASP A 889 31.49 -12.70 18.67
N ASN A 890 30.58 -11.74 18.85
CA ASN A 890 30.25 -11.18 20.16
C ASN A 890 29.26 -12.04 20.97
N LEU A 891 28.72 -13.13 20.40
CA LEU A 891 27.74 -13.99 21.07
C LEU A 891 28.45 -15.03 21.96
N PRO A 892 28.30 -14.97 23.30
CA PRO A 892 28.95 -15.94 24.18
C PRO A 892 28.38 -17.35 24.02
N LEU A 893 29.23 -18.36 23.85
CA LEU A 893 28.79 -19.76 23.65
C LEU A 893 29.00 -20.67 24.87
N ASP A 894 29.33 -20.10 26.03
CA ASP A 894 29.57 -20.87 27.26
C ASP A 894 30.67 -21.94 27.15
N GLY A 895 31.55 -21.83 26.16
CA GLY A 895 32.63 -22.79 25.87
C GLY A 895 32.26 -23.88 24.86
N GLU A 896 31.02 -23.87 24.38
CA GLU A 896 30.54 -24.77 23.34
C GLU A 896 31.02 -24.34 21.94
N ALA A 897 31.05 -25.31 21.02
CA ALA A 897 31.30 -25.02 19.61
C ALA A 897 30.18 -24.17 19.00
N PRO A 898 30.46 -23.30 18.01
CA PRO A 898 29.52 -22.37 17.40
C PRO A 898 28.50 -23.05 16.47
N THR A 899 27.98 -24.22 16.83
CA THR A 899 26.98 -24.93 16.03
C THR A 899 25.66 -24.14 15.98
N TYR A 900 24.84 -24.40 14.95
CA TYR A 900 23.54 -23.76 14.77
C TYR A 900 22.68 -23.82 16.04
N THR A 901 22.50 -25.01 16.60
CA THR A 901 21.68 -25.23 17.79
C THR A 901 22.25 -24.48 19.01
N ASN A 902 23.56 -24.46 19.18
CA ASN A 902 24.20 -23.74 20.28
C ASN A 902 24.03 -22.22 20.13
N GLN A 903 24.15 -21.69 18.91
CA GLN A 903 23.98 -20.26 18.64
C GLN A 903 22.54 -19.79 18.86
N ILE A 904 21.53 -20.53 18.39
CA ILE A 904 20.12 -20.12 18.62
C ILE A 904 19.75 -20.15 20.11
N ASN A 905 20.25 -21.11 20.89
CA ASN A 905 19.99 -21.17 22.33
C ASN A 905 20.83 -20.14 23.10
N SER A 906 22.05 -19.85 22.65
CA SER A 906 22.88 -18.80 23.22
C SER A 906 22.24 -17.42 23.03
N MET A 907 21.65 -17.14 21.86
CA MET A 907 20.95 -15.88 21.60
C MET A 907 19.80 -15.63 22.57
N ILE A 908 19.07 -16.68 22.99
CA ILE A 908 18.00 -16.57 23.99
C ILE A 908 18.54 -15.98 25.31
N LYS A 909 19.78 -16.33 25.68
CA LYS A 909 20.41 -15.92 26.93
C LYS A 909 21.19 -14.60 26.82
N TYR A 910 21.81 -14.35 25.67
CA TYR A 910 22.83 -13.33 25.50
C TYR A 910 22.56 -12.33 24.37
N PHE A 911 21.31 -12.18 23.92
CA PHE A 911 20.95 -11.19 22.90
C PHE A 911 21.47 -9.78 23.25
N ASP A 912 21.48 -9.44 24.54
CA ASP A 912 21.96 -8.15 25.03
C ASP A 912 23.47 -7.96 24.91
N LYS A 913 24.27 -8.98 24.59
CA LYS A 913 25.75 -8.87 24.53
C LYS A 913 26.27 -8.46 23.15
N LEU A 914 25.45 -8.58 22.13
CA LEU A 914 25.83 -8.28 20.75
C LEU A 914 26.07 -6.79 20.52
N ALA A 915 26.93 -6.48 19.57
CA ALA A 915 27.26 -5.10 19.24
C ALA A 915 26.04 -4.34 18.67
N VAL A 916 25.87 -3.09 19.09
CA VAL A 916 24.97 -2.13 18.42
C VAL A 916 25.82 -1.23 17.54
N VAL A 917 25.48 -1.13 16.26
CA VAL A 917 26.18 -0.30 15.28
C VAL A 917 25.83 1.16 15.51
N GLN A 918 26.86 1.98 15.78
CA GLN A 918 26.73 3.39 16.10
C GLN A 918 27.67 4.24 15.27
N LYS A 919 27.25 5.48 14.99
CA LYS A 919 28.08 6.46 14.30
C LYS A 919 29.27 6.88 15.16
N ARG A 920 30.44 7.00 14.54
CA ARG A 920 31.70 7.51 15.11
C ARG A 920 32.41 8.44 14.12
N PRO A 921 33.19 9.42 14.60
CA PRO A 921 34.03 10.22 13.73
C PRO A 921 35.00 9.33 12.92
N GLY A 922 35.18 9.63 11.64
CA GLY A 922 36.19 9.01 10.80
C GLY A 922 37.47 9.86 10.72
N VAL A 923 38.37 9.50 9.80
CA VAL A 923 39.63 10.22 9.60
C VAL A 923 39.37 11.47 8.78
N GLN A 924 39.55 12.64 9.40
CA GLN A 924 39.28 13.91 8.74
C GLN A 924 40.33 14.19 7.65
N HIS A 925 39.88 14.73 6.52
CA HIS A 925 40.74 15.21 5.42
C HIS A 925 41.71 14.17 4.84
N ASN A 926 41.38 12.88 4.91
CA ASN A 926 42.15 11.82 4.27
C ASN A 926 41.28 11.10 3.21
N PRO A 927 41.69 11.06 1.92
CA PRO A 927 40.88 10.45 0.86
C PRO A 927 40.74 8.93 0.95
N ASN A 928 41.58 8.25 1.76
CA ASN A 928 41.56 6.80 1.93
C ASN A 928 40.55 6.34 2.98
N PHE A 929 39.90 7.26 3.71
CA PHE A 929 38.95 6.94 4.75
C PHE A 929 37.74 7.88 4.70
N PRO A 930 36.54 7.42 5.07
CA PRO A 930 35.41 8.32 5.22
C PRO A 930 35.59 9.23 6.46
N GLU A 931 35.03 10.43 6.39
CA GLU A 931 35.03 11.39 7.52
C GLU A 931 34.08 10.96 8.65
N GLU A 932 33.19 10.01 8.38
CA GLU A 932 32.27 9.40 9.35
C GLU A 932 32.24 7.89 9.15
N MET A 933 32.23 7.14 10.25
CA MET A 933 32.17 5.68 10.25
C MET A 933 31.02 5.18 11.11
N GLN A 934 30.59 3.94 10.90
CA GLN A 934 29.74 3.24 11.86
C GLN A 934 30.44 2.00 12.40
N VAL A 935 30.38 1.85 13.73
CA VAL A 935 31.20 0.90 14.49
C VAL A 935 30.27 0.06 15.37
N GLY A 936 30.51 -1.25 15.42
CA GLY A 936 29.83 -2.15 16.35
C GLY A 936 30.35 -1.94 17.77
N ILE A 937 29.46 -1.52 18.69
CA ILE A 937 29.78 -1.21 20.08
C ILE A 937 29.14 -2.23 21.02
N THR A 938 29.99 -2.97 21.73
CA THR A 938 29.63 -3.82 22.88
C THR A 938 29.66 -2.99 24.18
N PRO A 939 29.23 -3.53 25.34
CA PRO A 939 29.40 -2.83 26.62
C PRO A 939 30.85 -2.37 26.84
N THR A 940 31.00 -1.12 27.30
CA THR A 940 32.29 -0.47 27.58
C THR A 940 32.90 -0.98 28.89
N PRO A 941 34.23 -0.90 29.07
CA PRO A 941 34.88 -1.26 30.35
C PRO A 941 34.28 -0.54 31.56
N GLU A 942 33.87 0.73 31.39
CA GLU A 942 33.23 1.52 32.45
C GLU A 942 31.85 0.96 32.82
N GLN A 943 31.07 0.52 31.83
CA GLN A 943 29.76 -0.12 32.06
C GLN A 943 29.91 -1.47 32.75
N GLU A 944 30.91 -2.25 32.36
CA GLU A 944 31.22 -3.55 32.98
C GLU A 944 31.63 -3.37 34.45
N ALA A 945 32.50 -2.40 34.75
CA ALA A 945 32.88 -2.06 36.12
C ALA A 945 31.68 -1.57 36.96
N ALA A 946 30.79 -0.76 36.37
CA ALA A 946 29.57 -0.30 37.03
C ALA A 946 28.62 -1.47 37.35
N LEU A 947 28.49 -2.45 36.45
CA LEU A 947 27.72 -3.66 36.69
C LEU A 947 28.30 -4.50 37.84
N LEU A 948 29.61 -4.73 37.85
CA LEU A 948 30.27 -5.44 38.96
C LEU A 948 30.01 -4.76 40.31
N LYS A 949 30.14 -3.43 40.36
CA LYS A 949 29.85 -2.64 41.56
C LYS A 949 28.39 -2.78 41.99
N ALA A 950 27.44 -2.72 41.06
CA ALA A 950 26.02 -2.91 41.34
C ALA A 950 25.73 -4.33 41.87
N THR A 951 26.38 -5.37 41.32
CA THR A 951 26.25 -6.75 41.82
C THR A 951 26.80 -6.90 43.23
N ILE A 952 27.96 -6.32 43.54
CA ILE A 952 28.53 -6.34 44.89
C ILE A 952 27.56 -5.68 45.88
N GLN A 953 26.97 -4.53 45.50
CA GLN A 953 25.98 -3.83 46.32
C GLN A 953 24.72 -4.66 46.56
N ASP A 954 24.20 -5.34 45.54
CA ASP A 954 23.05 -6.25 45.66
C ASP A 954 23.35 -7.39 46.66
N LEU A 955 24.50 -8.05 46.51
CA LEU A 955 24.91 -9.17 47.37
C LEU A 955 25.13 -8.73 48.82
N GLN A 956 25.80 -7.58 49.04
CA GLN A 956 25.97 -6.99 50.37
C GLN A 956 24.63 -6.53 50.98
N GLY A 957 23.71 -6.04 50.17
CA GLY A 957 22.35 -5.69 50.57
C GLY A 957 21.59 -6.91 51.11
N VAL A 958 21.77 -8.08 50.49
CA VAL A 958 21.19 -9.33 50.98
C VAL A 958 21.81 -9.77 52.32
N LEU A 959 23.13 -9.65 52.50
CA LEU A 959 23.80 -9.98 53.76
C LEU A 959 23.37 -9.07 54.92
N THR A 960 23.07 -7.80 54.63
CA THR A 960 22.69 -6.81 55.64
C THR A 960 21.19 -6.78 55.93
N ALA A 961 20.35 -7.32 55.03
CA ALA A 961 18.92 -7.48 55.27
C ALA A 961 18.68 -8.47 56.43
N LYS A 962 17.85 -8.09 57.41
CA LYS A 962 17.55 -8.85 58.65
C LYS A 962 16.77 -10.16 58.43
N ARG A 963 17.15 -11.00 57.47
CA ARG A 963 16.66 -12.37 57.25
C ARG A 963 17.71 -13.37 57.73
N THR A 964 17.27 -14.44 58.39
CA THR A 964 18.16 -15.54 58.78
C THR A 964 18.54 -16.35 57.54
N LEU A 965 19.65 -16.01 56.89
CA LEU A 965 20.23 -16.81 55.81
C LEU A 965 20.85 -18.08 56.42
N LYS A 966 20.76 -19.22 55.72
CA LYS A 966 21.55 -20.40 56.08
C LYS A 966 23.04 -20.06 55.95
N LYS A 967 23.84 -20.56 56.89
CA LYS A 967 25.31 -20.34 56.92
C LYS A 967 26.01 -20.70 55.60
N GLY A 968 25.54 -21.73 54.89
CA GLY A 968 26.04 -22.08 53.56
C GLY A 968 25.80 -20.99 52.51
N VAL A 969 24.60 -20.39 52.49
CA VAL A 969 24.26 -19.27 51.58
C VAL A 969 25.10 -18.04 51.91
N GLN A 970 25.21 -17.71 53.20
CA GLN A 970 26.02 -16.59 53.66
C GLN A 970 27.48 -16.74 53.23
N ASN A 971 28.08 -17.91 53.47
CA ASN A 971 29.46 -18.20 53.04
C ASN A 971 29.64 -18.08 51.52
N THR A 972 28.66 -18.55 50.72
CA THR A 972 28.73 -18.44 49.25
C THR A 972 28.62 -16.98 48.79
N ILE A 973 27.76 -16.17 49.43
CA ILE A 973 27.65 -14.73 49.12
C ILE A 973 28.94 -14.01 49.52
N ASP A 974 29.47 -14.25 50.72
CA ASP A 974 30.73 -13.65 51.18
C ASP A 974 31.89 -14.00 50.23
N ALA A 975 31.99 -15.27 49.81
CA ALA A 975 32.98 -15.72 48.83
C ALA A 975 32.79 -15.07 47.45
N ALA A 976 31.55 -14.89 46.99
CA ALA A 976 31.28 -14.21 45.74
C ALA A 976 31.66 -12.72 45.79
N VAL A 977 31.36 -12.02 46.89
CA VAL A 977 31.71 -10.60 47.09
C VAL A 977 33.22 -10.40 47.16
N ASP A 978 33.93 -11.25 47.89
CA ASP A 978 35.40 -11.19 48.00
C ASP A 978 36.05 -11.33 46.62
N LYS A 979 35.66 -12.36 45.86
CA LYS A 979 36.22 -12.59 44.52
C LYS A 979 35.81 -11.53 43.49
N LEU A 980 34.57 -11.02 43.56
CA LEU A 980 34.11 -9.93 42.69
C LEU A 980 34.88 -8.61 42.94
N SER A 981 35.46 -8.45 44.13
CA SER A 981 36.26 -7.29 44.51
C SER A 981 37.73 -7.38 44.09
N HIS A 982 38.12 -8.44 43.37
CA HIS A 982 39.50 -8.63 42.89
C HIS A 982 39.87 -7.58 41.83
N ASP A 983 41.02 -6.92 42.03
CA ASP A 983 41.57 -5.98 41.04
C ASP A 983 41.85 -6.71 39.72
N ASN A 984 41.53 -6.09 38.58
CA ASN A 984 41.69 -6.68 37.24
C ASN A 984 40.92 -7.99 36.99
N LEU A 985 39.88 -8.31 37.77
CA LEU A 985 39.05 -9.51 37.62
C LEU A 985 38.72 -9.85 36.16
N LEU A 986 38.27 -8.88 35.36
CA LEU A 986 37.82 -9.10 33.98
C LEU A 986 38.93 -9.50 32.99
N ASN A 987 40.20 -9.53 33.43
CA ASN A 987 41.36 -9.89 32.62
C ASN A 987 42.01 -11.22 33.05
N GLU A 988 41.54 -11.86 34.13
CA GLU A 988 42.15 -13.09 34.68
C GLU A 988 41.21 -14.30 34.55
N GLN A 989 41.50 -15.20 33.60
CA GLN A 989 40.62 -16.32 33.25
C GLN A 989 40.29 -17.23 34.45
N PHE A 990 41.30 -17.64 35.24
CA PHE A 990 41.09 -18.56 36.36
C PHE A 990 40.20 -17.95 37.46
N VAL A 991 40.38 -16.66 37.74
CA VAL A 991 39.57 -15.93 38.73
C VAL A 991 38.13 -15.78 38.22
N LEU A 992 37.93 -15.48 36.93
CA LEU A 992 36.61 -15.41 36.32
C LEU A 992 35.84 -16.73 36.38
N GLU A 993 36.50 -17.85 36.06
CA GLU A 993 35.88 -19.18 36.13
C GLU A 993 35.42 -19.52 37.56
N ASP A 994 36.23 -19.18 38.56
CA ASP A 994 35.92 -19.43 39.96
C ASP A 994 34.79 -18.52 40.50
N VAL A 995 34.79 -17.23 40.15
CA VAL A 995 33.70 -16.29 40.50
C VAL A 995 32.39 -16.73 39.87
N ARG A 996 32.42 -17.08 38.57
CA ARG A 996 31.25 -17.56 37.84
C ARG A 996 30.65 -18.79 38.52
N ARG A 997 31.47 -19.74 38.94
CA ARG A 997 31.02 -20.92 39.69
C ARG A 997 30.32 -20.53 40.99
N SER A 998 30.91 -19.61 41.77
CA SER A 998 30.28 -19.12 43.01
C SER A 998 28.93 -18.44 42.76
N LEU A 999 28.81 -17.63 41.71
CA LEU A 999 27.54 -16.98 41.34
C LEU A 999 26.51 -17.99 40.81
N LEU A 1000 26.91 -18.99 40.02
CA LEU A 1000 26.01 -20.03 39.53
C LEU A 1000 25.44 -20.87 40.67
N ILE A 1001 26.24 -21.22 41.69
CA ILE A 1001 25.76 -21.91 42.90
C ILE A 1001 24.65 -21.11 43.59
N LEU A 1002 24.75 -19.77 43.62
CA LEU A 1002 23.68 -18.91 44.18
C LEU A 1002 22.39 -18.95 43.35
N THR A 1003 22.46 -19.39 42.10
CA THR A 1003 21.31 -19.49 41.18
C THR A 1003 20.74 -20.91 41.08
N GLU A 1004 21.39 -21.92 41.65
CA GLU A 1004 20.96 -23.33 41.63
C GLU A 1004 19.88 -23.66 42.68
N ASP A 1005 19.05 -24.65 42.36
CA ASP A 1005 17.70 -24.89 42.92
C ASP A 1005 17.65 -25.18 44.45
N GLU A 1006 18.75 -25.60 45.08
CA GLU A 1006 18.79 -25.90 46.52
C GLU A 1006 18.78 -24.65 47.43
N LEU A 1007 18.97 -23.44 46.88
CA LEU A 1007 19.11 -22.18 47.65
C LEU A 1007 17.99 -21.14 47.42
N VAL A 1008 17.04 -21.42 46.52
CA VAL A 1008 16.00 -20.48 46.04
C VAL A 1008 15.05 -19.98 47.15
N LYS A 1009 14.92 -20.70 48.28
CA LYS A 1009 14.08 -20.25 49.41
C LYS A 1009 14.69 -19.10 50.21
N ASP A 1010 16.02 -19.03 50.30
CA ASP A 1010 16.74 -18.08 51.15
C ASP A 1010 17.40 -16.95 50.34
N PHE A 1011 17.66 -17.18 49.04
CA PHE A 1011 18.24 -16.20 48.12
C PHE A 1011 17.47 -16.17 46.79
N LYS A 1012 17.09 -14.97 46.34
CA LYS A 1012 16.54 -14.73 45.00
C LYS A 1012 17.57 -13.93 44.21
N ALA A 1013 18.09 -14.49 43.12
CA ALA A 1013 19.05 -13.81 42.27
C ALA A 1013 18.49 -12.47 41.77
N THR A 1014 19.27 -11.40 41.92
CA THR A 1014 18.91 -10.09 41.40
C THR A 1014 19.21 -10.01 39.90
N PRO A 1015 18.59 -9.07 39.15
CA PRO A 1015 18.93 -8.85 37.75
C PRO A 1015 20.43 -8.59 37.53
N ASN A 1016 21.10 -7.87 38.43
CA ASN A 1016 22.54 -7.61 38.29
C ASN A 1016 23.39 -8.88 38.47
N VAL A 1017 23.01 -9.79 39.38
CA VAL A 1017 23.71 -11.08 39.53
C VAL A 1017 23.65 -11.88 38.22
N ILE A 1018 22.48 -11.98 37.60
CA ILE A 1018 22.31 -12.68 36.31
C ILE A 1018 23.12 -11.98 35.22
N LYS A 1019 23.03 -10.65 35.11
CA LYS A 1019 23.80 -9.86 34.13
C LYS A 1019 25.31 -10.03 34.31
N THR A 1020 25.81 -10.14 35.54
CA THR A 1020 27.24 -10.37 35.83
C THR A 1020 27.68 -11.78 35.47
N ILE A 1021 26.86 -12.82 35.72
CA ILE A 1021 27.13 -14.17 35.21
C ILE A 1021 27.28 -14.14 33.69
N HIS A 1022 26.41 -13.39 33.00
CA HIS A 1022 26.46 -13.26 31.55
C HIS A 1022 27.67 -12.46 31.05
N LEU A 1023 28.06 -11.39 31.76
CA LEU A 1023 29.30 -10.66 31.49
C LEU A 1023 30.52 -11.56 31.59
N ILE A 1024 30.63 -12.35 32.67
CA ILE A 1024 31.78 -13.25 32.86
C ILE A 1024 31.82 -14.30 31.75
N ALA A 1025 30.68 -14.87 31.35
CA ALA A 1025 30.61 -15.79 30.22
C ALA A 1025 31.10 -15.16 28.90
N SER A 1026 30.73 -13.90 28.64
CA SER A 1026 31.20 -13.13 27.48
C SER A 1026 32.72 -12.90 27.53
N LYS A 1027 33.28 -12.51 28.67
CA LYS A 1027 34.74 -12.33 28.82
C LYS A 1027 35.52 -13.63 28.59
N LEU A 1028 35.06 -14.73 29.20
CA LEU A 1028 35.67 -16.05 29.02
C LEU A 1028 35.61 -16.51 27.55
N HIS A 1029 34.55 -16.16 26.83
CA HIS A 1029 34.44 -16.45 25.40
C HIS A 1029 35.52 -15.72 24.58
N HIS A 1030 35.68 -14.40 24.81
CA HIS A 1030 36.68 -13.60 24.10
C HIS A 1030 38.13 -13.99 24.43
N MET A 1031 38.45 -14.34 25.68
CA MET A 1031 39.78 -14.82 26.05
C MET A 1031 40.16 -16.09 25.28
N LYS A 1032 39.22 -17.03 25.15
CA LYS A 1032 39.43 -18.27 24.39
C LYS A 1032 39.59 -18.04 22.89
N GLN A 1033 38.93 -17.02 22.34
CA GLN A 1033 39.14 -16.59 20.94
C GLN A 1033 40.52 -15.94 20.74
N SER A 1034 41.04 -15.19 21.73
CA SER A 1034 42.36 -14.56 21.61
C SER A 1034 43.52 -15.56 21.69
N ASP A 1035 43.35 -16.66 22.43
CA ASP A 1035 44.36 -17.73 22.51
C ASP A 1035 44.43 -18.58 21.23
N SER A 1036 43.41 -18.53 20.36
CA SER A 1036 43.32 -19.38 19.18
C SER A 1036 43.86 -18.78 17.87
N HIS A 1037 44.29 -17.51 17.80
CA HIS A 1037 44.74 -16.91 16.53
C HIS A 1037 45.91 -15.92 16.59
N GLN A 1038 47.07 -16.36 16.09
CA GLN A 1038 47.73 -15.63 14.99
C GLN A 1038 46.76 -15.71 13.78
N GLU A 1039 46.09 -14.61 13.43
CA GLU A 1039 45.15 -14.59 12.31
C GLU A 1039 45.89 -14.69 10.96
N ALA A 1040 45.99 -15.91 10.42
CA ALA A 1040 46.02 -16.10 8.97
C ALA A 1040 44.56 -16.20 8.47
N ALA A 1041 44.28 -15.63 7.30
CA ALA A 1041 42.96 -15.68 6.67
C ALA A 1041 42.39 -17.11 6.71
N PRO A 1042 41.19 -17.33 7.28
CA PRO A 1042 40.67 -18.67 7.44
C PRO A 1042 40.39 -19.27 6.05
N LYS A 1043 41.10 -20.36 5.71
CA LYS A 1043 40.65 -21.25 4.65
C LYS A 1043 39.40 -21.96 5.16
N ARG A 1044 38.22 -21.55 4.70
CA ARG A 1044 36.97 -22.32 4.89
C ARG A 1044 37.15 -23.68 4.19
N VAL A 1045 37.32 -24.74 4.97
CA VAL A 1045 37.36 -26.12 4.46
C VAL A 1045 35.96 -26.71 4.60
N GLU A 1046 35.41 -27.20 3.49
CA GLU A 1046 34.15 -27.95 3.46
C GLU A 1046 34.33 -29.35 4.02
N VAL A 1047 33.44 -29.77 4.92
CA VAL A 1047 33.07 -31.18 5.14
C VAL A 1047 31.73 -31.25 5.89
N GLY A 1048 30.73 -31.88 5.28
CA GLY A 1048 29.37 -32.07 5.82
C GLY A 1048 28.37 -31.00 5.37
N ILE A 1049 27.06 -31.22 5.59
CA ILE A 1049 26.04 -30.18 5.39
C ILE A 1049 26.51 -28.94 6.16
N PRO A 1050 26.83 -27.81 5.48
CA PRO A 1050 27.29 -26.61 6.15
C PRO A 1050 26.31 -26.21 7.24
N GLU A 1051 26.82 -25.89 8.43
CA GLU A 1051 26.02 -25.58 9.62
C GLU A 1051 24.92 -24.51 9.37
N LYS A 1052 25.18 -23.57 8.47
CA LYS A 1052 24.19 -22.58 8.01
C LYS A 1052 22.92 -23.25 7.43
N MET A 1053 23.05 -24.38 6.71
CA MET A 1053 21.91 -25.05 6.07
C MET A 1053 20.90 -25.66 7.06
N THR A 1054 21.27 -25.84 8.34
CA THR A 1054 20.36 -26.36 9.37
C THR A 1054 19.12 -25.47 9.57
N ARG A 1055 19.17 -24.17 9.24
CA ARG A 1055 17.98 -23.27 9.24
C ARG A 1055 16.81 -23.82 8.40
N PHE A 1056 17.10 -24.51 7.30
CA PHE A 1056 16.08 -25.01 6.36
C PHE A 1056 15.57 -26.42 6.72
N SER A 1057 16.03 -26.99 7.84
CA SER A 1057 15.51 -28.24 8.36
C SER A 1057 14.10 -28.03 8.94
N ARG A 1058 13.19 -28.95 8.62
CA ARG A 1058 11.79 -28.88 9.06
C ARG A 1058 11.62 -29.56 10.41
N TYR A 1059 10.82 -28.95 11.28
CA TYR A 1059 10.24 -29.67 12.41
C TYR A 1059 9.03 -30.47 11.92
N ILE A 1060 9.11 -31.79 11.97
CA ILE A 1060 7.97 -32.68 11.76
C ILE A 1060 7.58 -33.19 13.14
N PRO A 1061 6.39 -32.85 13.66
CA PRO A 1061 5.88 -33.43 14.90
C PRO A 1061 5.92 -34.96 14.81
N LYS A 1062 6.30 -35.63 15.90
CA LYS A 1062 6.36 -37.10 15.95
C LYS A 1062 4.99 -37.75 15.81
#